data_AF-A0A1I5Z8X9-F1
#
_entry.id   AF-A0A1I5Z8X9-F1
#
_cell.length_a   1.000
_cell.length_b   1.000
_cell.length_c   1.000
_cell.angle_alpha   90.00
_cell.angle_beta   90.00
_cell.angle_gamma   90.00
#
_symmetry.space_group_name_H-M   'P 1'
#
loop_
_entity.id
_entity.type
_entity.pdbx_description
1 polymer ?
#
loop_
_entity_poly.entity_id
_entity_poly.type
_entity_poly.pdbx_seq_one_letter_code
_entity_poly.pdbx_strand_id
1 'polypeptide(L)'
;MTKNKFKKSAVAAVIATSLFSVSSVSFANSSLQEVVDNARKDVKNSAYSYVVPAQAGKLAPSKDLYPALNIAKANYQKARNEIIKSSAKNKDLLLKNLDELYNERVVKGIVPYIDAYNYADKYLNPIMKEIEQAEASKDWDKLEKAYHKLSVQLKTRTAILYRFTGKAARDLLLDQYKEPANKKRDELMLPVTIFMKTKEAEAYITANKEQEAVKVLESINLLIEKLPSNSTSPIIKELLVYVENIKAQTNTKFTLSLMHVNDTHARTTQAPKRLTAIKEVRAQKPSTLLIDAGDVFSGTLYFNEFKGQADLELMKLMDYDLMTFGNHEFDLGNDTEGHKALKEFIEKSNFPFVSANVDFSKDANLKGLFNVKVSADPKDGQIYSGIIKEVDGQKIGLFGLTTAETATISSPKDVTFTDYIKAAQTMVDEFEKQGVNKVVAVTHIGYDDNPTVDNDLLLAAAVNGIDVIVGGHSHTKLEKPVLVGKDSSGKEKDPTIIVQASQYSEFLGTLDVDFDKEGKVVAHAGKLIEIKDQVEDKAAAALLKKYSDKIDTINKTEIGVVAEEELQTPRTDGDDTKPSVRKNETALGNIITDGMLSKAKQFDNKVIMAFQNGGGIRAEIGKGPITVGEVITVLPFGNTLATMEITGAELKAAFEISFKTYPKENGGFLHVAGAKIEFDSSKPANERVVSIKYKSADGSLVDIKDNEKYMVATNAFTAKGGDGYDVFEKIYKEGRVTDLGLSDWENLQEQLKTLKTVNNKTEGRIVDLKK
;
A
#
# COMPACT_ATOMS: atom_id res chain seq x y z
N MET A 1 25.42 38.49 6.79
CA MET A 1 25.91 39.03 8.08
C MET A 1 27.43 38.87 8.13
N THR A 2 28.11 40.00 8.29
CA THR A 2 29.40 40.18 9.00
C THR A 2 30.49 39.10 8.90
N LYS A 3 31.59 39.41 8.20
CA LYS A 3 32.91 39.63 8.84
C LYS A 3 33.95 40.23 7.86
N ASN A 4 34.51 41.35 8.32
CA ASN A 4 35.81 41.94 7.99
C ASN A 4 36.00 42.72 6.67
N LYS A 5 35.35 43.89 6.59
CA LYS A 5 36.03 45.13 6.15
C LYS A 5 36.71 45.75 7.36
N PHE A 6 38.04 45.86 7.35
CA PHE A 6 38.87 46.90 7.98
C PHE A 6 40.32 46.42 7.97
N LYS A 7 41.16 46.97 7.08
CA LYS A 7 42.51 47.40 7.48
C LYS A 7 42.77 48.76 6.84
N LYS A 8 42.86 49.74 7.73
CA LYS A 8 43.20 51.13 7.49
C LYS A 8 44.62 51.25 6.95
N SER A 9 44.77 52.29 6.15
CA SER A 9 45.97 52.97 5.73
C SER A 9 46.93 53.31 6.88
N ALA A 10 48.18 53.56 6.46
CA ALA A 10 49.34 54.15 7.16
C ALA A 10 50.35 53.14 7.74
N VAL A 11 51.56 53.11 7.19
CA VAL A 11 52.73 53.85 7.71
C VAL A 11 53.97 53.59 6.82
N ALA A 12 54.67 54.70 6.55
CA ALA A 12 56.10 54.91 6.25
C ALA A 12 56.78 54.29 5.02
N ALA A 13 57.28 55.22 4.19
CA ALA A 13 58.49 55.06 3.40
C ALA A 13 59.71 54.75 4.29
N VAL A 14 60.55 53.78 3.89
CA VAL A 14 62.02 53.89 3.91
C VAL A 14 62.59 52.99 2.80
N ILE A 15 63.51 53.60 2.06
CA ILE A 15 64.35 53.17 0.96
C ILE A 15 65.32 52.05 1.37
N ALA A 16 65.60 51.08 0.48
CA ALA A 16 66.95 50.53 0.27
C ALA A 16 66.99 49.49 -0.86
N THR A 17 67.44 49.94 -2.03
CA THR A 17 68.57 49.34 -2.78
C THR A 17 68.84 47.84 -2.62
N SER A 18 68.54 47.10 -3.69
CA SER A 18 69.55 46.25 -4.33
C SER A 18 69.67 46.73 -5.79
N LEU A 19 70.28 47.89 -6.04
CA LEU A 19 71.72 47.95 -6.33
C LEU A 19 72.44 46.65 -5.93
N PHE A 20 72.27 45.60 -6.72
CA PHE A 20 73.46 44.82 -7.00
C PHE A 20 74.38 45.77 -7.75
N SER A 21 75.45 46.13 -7.05
CA SER A 21 76.69 46.63 -7.58
C SER A 21 77.05 45.83 -8.82
N VAL A 22 76.65 46.31 -10.00
CA VAL A 22 77.58 46.24 -11.10
C VAL A 22 78.63 47.26 -10.69
N SER A 23 79.80 46.78 -10.29
CA SER A 23 81.01 47.58 -10.35
C SER A 23 80.90 48.46 -11.59
N SER A 24 81.06 49.77 -11.43
CA SER A 24 81.20 50.67 -12.57
C SER A 24 82.40 50.15 -13.35
N VAL A 25 82.11 49.31 -14.34
CA VAL A 25 83.09 48.94 -15.34
C VAL A 25 83.38 50.26 -16.03
N SER A 26 84.55 50.82 -15.76
CA SER A 26 85.04 51.97 -16.49
C SER A 26 85.12 51.56 -17.96
N PHE A 27 84.12 51.97 -18.74
CA PHE A 27 84.11 51.83 -20.19
C PHE A 27 84.91 52.99 -20.77
N ALA A 28 85.90 52.66 -21.58
CA ALA A 28 86.62 53.65 -22.38
C ALA A 28 85.82 54.14 -23.62
N ASN A 29 84.48 54.03 -23.63
CA ASN A 29 83.61 54.54 -24.70
C ASN A 29 82.21 54.90 -24.17
N SER A 30 81.86 56.19 -24.14
CA SER A 30 80.59 56.72 -23.61
C SER A 30 79.35 56.24 -24.39
N SER A 31 79.50 55.92 -25.67
CA SER A 31 78.39 55.50 -26.56
C SER A 31 77.87 54.08 -26.28
N LEU A 32 78.73 53.13 -25.92
CA LEU A 32 78.32 51.75 -25.64
C LEU A 32 77.51 51.66 -24.33
N GLN A 33 77.93 52.40 -23.32
CA GLN A 33 77.26 52.45 -22.02
C GLN A 33 75.84 52.99 -22.16
N GLU A 34 75.66 54.08 -22.93
CA GLU A 34 74.35 54.67 -23.19
C GLU A 34 73.40 53.70 -23.90
N VAL A 35 73.87 52.97 -24.91
CA VAL A 35 73.06 51.97 -25.63
C VAL A 35 72.62 50.83 -24.69
N VAL A 36 73.53 50.34 -23.82
CA VAL A 36 73.22 49.27 -22.85
C VAL A 36 72.25 49.75 -21.77
N ASP A 37 72.42 50.97 -21.26
CA ASP A 37 71.55 51.53 -20.23
C ASP A 37 70.15 51.84 -20.76
N ASN A 38 70.04 52.35 -21.99
CA ASN A 38 68.76 52.53 -22.67
C ASN A 38 68.05 51.18 -22.87
N ALA A 39 68.76 50.14 -23.31
CA ALA A 39 68.18 48.81 -23.42
C ALA A 39 67.71 48.25 -22.08
N ARG A 40 68.51 48.39 -21.01
CA ARG A 40 68.12 47.97 -19.65
C ARG A 40 66.89 48.73 -19.16
N LYS A 41 66.82 50.03 -19.42
CA LYS A 41 65.68 50.89 -19.08
C LYS A 41 64.42 50.42 -19.79
N ASP A 42 64.47 50.21 -21.10
CA ASP A 42 63.29 49.81 -21.88
C ASP A 42 62.84 48.39 -21.58
N VAL A 43 63.77 47.46 -21.36
CA VAL A 43 63.45 46.11 -20.87
C VAL A 43 62.73 46.16 -19.52
N LYS A 44 63.18 46.98 -18.57
CA LYS A 44 62.48 47.18 -17.28
C LYS A 44 61.11 47.84 -17.46
N ASN A 45 61.04 48.89 -18.28
CA ASN A 45 59.80 49.62 -18.55
C ASN A 45 58.75 48.75 -19.22
N SER A 46 59.16 47.81 -20.08
CA SER A 46 58.24 46.83 -20.67
C SER A 46 57.54 46.01 -19.58
N ALA A 47 58.25 45.54 -18.56
CA ALA A 47 57.59 44.86 -17.44
C ALA A 47 56.72 45.81 -16.59
N TYR A 48 57.16 47.05 -16.35
CA TYR A 48 56.38 48.01 -15.58
C TYR A 48 55.05 48.39 -16.25
N SER A 49 54.98 48.32 -17.57
CA SER A 49 53.77 48.66 -18.34
C SER A 49 52.55 47.80 -17.99
N TYR A 50 52.73 46.59 -17.45
CA TYR A 50 51.61 45.79 -16.89
C TYR A 50 51.67 45.63 -15.37
N VAL A 51 52.85 45.68 -14.76
CA VAL A 51 52.99 45.54 -13.29
C VAL A 51 52.45 46.75 -12.54
N VAL A 52 52.76 47.97 -13.00
CA VAL A 52 52.35 49.21 -12.30
C VAL A 52 50.83 49.41 -12.35
N PRO A 53 50.15 49.26 -13.50
CA PRO A 53 48.68 49.29 -13.53
C PRO A 53 48.07 48.25 -12.59
N ALA A 54 48.63 47.04 -12.55
CA ALA A 54 48.10 45.96 -11.72
C ALA A 54 48.24 46.24 -10.22
N GLN A 55 49.33 46.89 -9.79
CA GLN A 55 49.46 47.36 -8.41
C GLN A 55 48.40 48.40 -8.02
N ALA A 56 47.90 49.16 -9.00
CA ALA A 56 46.77 50.06 -8.86
C ALA A 56 45.40 49.38 -9.08
N GLY A 57 45.36 48.04 -9.16
CA GLY A 57 44.13 47.26 -9.33
C GLY A 57 43.60 47.20 -10.77
N LYS A 58 44.40 47.56 -11.79
CA LYS A 58 43.97 47.60 -13.20
C LYS A 58 44.81 46.66 -14.07
N LEU A 59 44.16 45.86 -14.90
CA LEU A 59 44.85 45.09 -15.94
C LEU A 59 45.20 45.99 -17.14
N ALA A 60 46.39 45.80 -17.70
CA ALA A 60 46.80 46.49 -18.92
C ALA A 60 46.37 45.66 -20.14
N PRO A 61 45.54 46.20 -21.05
CA PRO A 61 45.15 45.48 -22.26
C PRO A 61 46.35 45.11 -23.12
N SER A 62 46.35 43.90 -23.68
CA SER A 62 47.47 43.41 -24.51
C SER A 62 47.85 44.36 -25.65
N LYS A 63 46.86 45.02 -26.26
CA LYS A 63 47.07 46.02 -27.34
C LYS A 63 47.96 47.18 -26.90
N ASP A 64 47.89 47.58 -25.63
CA ASP A 64 48.61 48.74 -25.08
C ASP A 64 50.05 48.38 -24.70
N LEU A 65 50.39 47.08 -24.69
CA LEU A 65 51.70 46.56 -24.28
C LEU A 65 52.65 46.31 -25.44
N TYR A 66 52.14 46.10 -26.66
CA TYR A 66 52.98 45.85 -27.83
C TYR A 66 53.98 46.97 -28.13
N PRO A 67 53.65 48.27 -28.00
CA PRO A 67 54.64 49.34 -28.20
C PRO A 67 55.85 49.20 -27.25
N ALA A 68 55.60 48.99 -25.95
CA ALA A 68 56.65 48.82 -24.95
C ALA A 68 57.47 47.55 -25.17
N LEU A 69 56.82 46.45 -25.57
CA LEU A 69 57.48 45.19 -25.93
C LEU A 69 58.42 45.36 -27.15
N ASN A 70 57.93 46.00 -28.20
CA ASN A 70 58.68 46.17 -29.45
C ASN A 70 59.91 47.05 -29.25
N ILE A 71 59.77 48.14 -28.48
CA ILE A 71 60.90 49.01 -28.11
C ILE A 71 61.93 48.22 -27.30
N ALA A 72 61.50 47.47 -26.28
CA ALA A 72 62.40 46.66 -25.46
C ALA A 72 63.14 45.59 -26.27
N LYS A 73 62.47 44.92 -27.21
CA LYS A 73 63.08 43.94 -28.13
C LYS A 73 64.13 44.58 -29.04
N ALA A 74 63.77 45.68 -29.69
CA ALA A 74 64.66 46.37 -30.61
C ALA A 74 65.92 46.89 -29.90
N ASN A 75 65.75 47.53 -28.73
CA ASN A 75 66.87 48.08 -27.98
C ASN A 75 67.72 47.00 -27.33
N TYR A 76 67.14 45.89 -26.88
CA TYR A 76 67.89 44.70 -26.44
C TYR A 76 68.76 44.14 -27.56
N GLN A 77 68.20 43.91 -28.75
CA GLN A 77 68.96 43.39 -29.90
C GLN A 77 70.10 44.33 -30.31
N LYS A 78 69.80 45.64 -30.36
CA LYS A 78 70.80 46.67 -30.64
C LYS A 78 71.94 46.63 -29.62
N ALA A 79 71.63 46.67 -28.33
CA ALA A 79 72.64 46.64 -27.26
C ALA A 79 73.44 45.34 -27.26
N ARG A 80 72.80 44.19 -27.47
CA ARG A 80 73.48 42.89 -27.55
C ARG A 80 74.48 42.85 -28.72
N ASN A 81 74.07 43.34 -29.89
CA ASN A 81 74.94 43.42 -31.07
C ASN A 81 76.13 44.37 -30.86
N GLU A 82 75.91 45.52 -30.24
CA GLU A 82 76.98 46.48 -29.91
C GLU A 82 77.96 45.92 -28.89
N ILE A 83 77.48 45.21 -27.85
CA ILE A 83 78.36 44.52 -26.90
C ILE A 83 79.21 43.46 -27.63
N ILE A 84 78.61 42.68 -28.54
CA ILE A 84 79.31 41.66 -29.35
C ILE A 84 80.42 42.27 -30.22
N LYS A 85 80.20 43.44 -30.80
CA LYS A 85 81.18 44.13 -31.65
C LYS A 85 82.26 44.87 -30.86
N SER A 86 82.02 45.14 -29.57
CA SER A 86 82.94 45.90 -28.73
C SER A 86 84.18 45.12 -28.28
N SER A 87 85.27 45.85 -28.02
CA SER A 87 86.51 45.35 -27.38
C SER A 87 86.49 45.47 -25.85
N ALA A 88 85.31 45.52 -25.23
CA ALA A 88 85.17 45.73 -23.78
C ALA A 88 85.72 44.53 -22.97
N LYS A 89 86.53 44.80 -21.94
CA LYS A 89 87.14 43.75 -21.08
C LYS A 89 86.10 42.88 -20.35
N ASN A 90 84.87 43.36 -20.17
CA ASN A 90 83.84 42.73 -19.33
C ASN A 90 82.63 42.26 -20.14
N LYS A 91 82.84 41.98 -21.44
CA LYS A 91 81.81 41.66 -22.44
C LYS A 91 80.85 40.56 -21.99
N ASP A 92 81.38 39.45 -21.48
CA ASP A 92 80.58 38.27 -21.09
C ASP A 92 79.64 38.59 -19.92
N LEU A 93 80.10 39.38 -18.95
CA LEU A 93 79.28 39.82 -17.82
C LEU A 93 78.15 40.77 -18.26
N LEU A 94 78.41 41.65 -19.23
CA LEU A 94 77.39 42.55 -19.78
C LEU A 94 76.32 41.80 -20.55
N LEU A 95 76.74 40.86 -21.41
CA LEU A 95 75.82 39.99 -22.13
C LEU A 95 74.98 39.18 -21.17
N LYS A 96 75.62 38.52 -20.18
CA LYS A 96 74.92 37.76 -19.15
C LYS A 96 73.87 38.60 -18.43
N ASN A 97 74.24 39.77 -17.92
CA ASN A 97 73.31 40.63 -17.17
C ASN A 97 72.16 41.17 -18.05
N LEU A 98 72.44 41.51 -19.31
CA LEU A 98 71.43 41.99 -20.25
C LEU A 98 70.47 40.86 -20.67
N ASP A 99 71.01 39.67 -20.96
CA ASP A 99 70.25 38.47 -21.33
C ASP A 99 69.40 37.96 -20.15
N GLU A 100 69.94 37.96 -18.92
CA GLU A 100 69.19 37.63 -17.70
C GLU A 100 68.03 38.59 -17.47
N LEU A 101 68.28 39.90 -17.61
CA LEU A 101 67.23 40.92 -17.45
C LEU A 101 66.15 40.79 -18.53
N TYR A 102 66.54 40.59 -19.79
CA TYR A 102 65.59 40.36 -20.89
C TYR A 102 64.78 39.07 -20.68
N ASN A 103 65.43 37.99 -20.24
CA ASN A 103 64.77 36.75 -19.93
C ASN A 103 63.75 36.91 -18.77
N GLU A 104 64.13 37.62 -17.70
CA GLU A 104 63.26 37.83 -16.54
C GLU A 104 62.05 38.72 -16.87
N ARG A 105 62.28 39.82 -17.60
CA ARG A 105 61.29 40.90 -17.78
C ARG A 105 60.47 40.78 -19.06
N VAL A 106 61.06 40.22 -20.11
CA VAL A 106 60.39 40.06 -21.41
C VAL A 106 59.92 38.62 -21.61
N VAL A 107 60.85 37.66 -21.62
CA VAL A 107 60.55 36.24 -21.91
C VAL A 107 59.66 35.61 -20.85
N LYS A 108 59.94 35.89 -19.56
CA LYS A 108 59.15 35.40 -18.42
C LYS A 108 58.15 36.45 -17.90
N GLY A 109 58.12 37.66 -18.45
CA GLY A 109 57.30 38.77 -17.97
C GLY A 109 56.21 39.18 -18.96
N ILE A 110 56.45 40.26 -19.71
CA ILE A 110 55.41 40.88 -20.54
C ILE A 110 54.87 39.96 -21.66
N VAL A 111 55.70 39.08 -22.24
CA VAL A 111 55.24 38.16 -23.31
C VAL A 111 54.19 37.16 -22.77
N PRO A 112 54.49 36.35 -21.74
CA PRO A 112 53.49 35.44 -21.19
C PRO A 112 52.33 36.18 -20.49
N TYR A 113 52.49 37.45 -20.06
CA TYR A 113 51.36 38.27 -19.62
C TYR A 113 50.40 38.58 -20.77
N ILE A 114 50.91 39.02 -21.93
CA ILE A 114 50.10 39.27 -23.12
C ILE A 114 49.35 38.00 -23.53
N ASP A 115 50.00 36.85 -23.50
CA ASP A 115 49.37 35.56 -23.79
C ASP A 115 48.26 35.22 -22.78
N ALA A 116 48.51 35.43 -21.50
CA ALA A 116 47.52 35.21 -20.43
C ALA A 116 46.30 36.15 -20.57
N TYR A 117 46.52 37.43 -20.84
CA TYR A 117 45.46 38.41 -21.07
C TYR A 117 44.64 38.06 -22.31
N ASN A 118 45.30 37.74 -23.43
CA ASN A 118 44.63 37.34 -24.67
C ASN A 118 43.83 36.05 -24.47
N TYR A 119 44.32 35.09 -23.70
CA TYR A 119 43.56 33.89 -23.36
C TYR A 119 42.28 34.23 -22.60
N ALA A 120 42.39 35.05 -21.54
CA ALA A 120 41.25 35.47 -20.74
C ALA A 120 40.21 36.23 -21.59
N ASP A 121 40.67 37.22 -22.36
CA ASP A 121 39.80 38.11 -23.12
C ASP A 121 39.19 37.48 -24.38
N LYS A 122 39.94 36.61 -25.09
CA LYS A 122 39.47 36.01 -26.35
C LYS A 122 38.78 34.65 -26.19
N TYR A 123 38.94 33.98 -25.05
CA TYR A 123 38.37 32.65 -24.85
C TYR A 123 37.41 32.59 -23.66
N LEU A 124 37.83 33.00 -22.46
CA LEU A 124 36.96 32.91 -21.28
C LEU A 124 35.80 33.91 -21.37
N ASN A 125 36.09 35.17 -21.67
CA ASN A 125 35.10 36.23 -21.77
C ASN A 125 33.95 35.96 -22.77
N PRO A 126 34.24 35.55 -24.03
CA PRO A 126 33.18 35.27 -24.99
C PRO A 126 32.31 34.09 -24.58
N ILE A 127 32.90 33.03 -24.03
CA ILE A 127 32.14 31.86 -23.57
C ILE A 127 31.23 32.23 -22.39
N MET A 128 31.71 33.06 -21.45
CA MET A 128 30.87 33.56 -20.35
C MET A 128 29.67 34.37 -20.86
N LYS A 129 29.86 35.20 -21.90
CA LYS A 129 28.75 35.91 -22.55
C LYS A 129 27.79 34.97 -23.28
N GLU A 130 28.30 33.93 -23.94
CA GLU A 130 27.45 32.89 -24.57
C GLU A 130 26.56 32.20 -23.52
N ILE A 131 27.11 31.90 -22.33
CA ILE A 131 26.35 31.32 -21.21
C ILE A 131 25.26 32.29 -20.73
N GLU A 132 25.61 33.55 -20.46
CA GLU A 132 24.64 34.56 -20.00
C GLU A 132 23.49 34.74 -21.00
N GLN A 133 23.80 34.76 -22.30
CA GLN A 133 22.80 34.86 -23.36
C GLN A 133 21.89 33.63 -23.42
N ALA A 134 22.47 32.42 -23.33
CA ALA A 134 21.71 31.18 -23.33
C ALA A 134 20.79 31.06 -22.09
N GLU A 135 21.25 31.50 -20.93
CA GLU A 135 20.43 31.57 -19.71
C GLU A 135 19.27 32.56 -19.84
N ALA A 136 19.54 33.75 -20.40
CA ALA A 136 18.52 34.76 -20.62
C ALA A 136 17.46 34.33 -21.66
N SER A 137 17.88 33.60 -22.71
CA SER A 137 16.97 33.07 -23.72
C SER A 137 16.37 31.71 -23.38
N LYS A 138 16.74 31.13 -22.23
CA LYS A 138 16.32 29.77 -21.81
C LYS A 138 16.66 28.67 -22.84
N ASP A 139 17.76 28.85 -23.57
CA ASP A 139 18.17 27.94 -24.64
C ASP A 139 19.17 26.92 -24.09
N TRP A 140 18.64 25.78 -23.62
CA TRP A 140 19.44 24.72 -23.02
C TRP A 140 20.46 24.10 -23.97
N ASP A 141 20.15 24.01 -25.27
CA ASP A 141 21.08 23.50 -26.29
C ASP A 141 22.30 24.39 -26.48
N LYS A 142 22.10 25.72 -26.47
CA LYS A 142 23.22 26.68 -26.47
C LYS A 142 23.97 26.65 -25.15
N LEU A 143 23.27 26.52 -24.03
CA LEU A 143 23.88 26.50 -22.69
C LEU A 143 24.79 25.29 -22.49
N GLU A 144 24.34 24.08 -22.86
CA GLU A 144 25.15 22.85 -22.84
C GLU A 144 26.44 23.02 -23.66
N LYS A 145 26.31 23.51 -24.91
CA LYS A 145 27.47 23.73 -25.79
C LYS A 145 28.46 24.74 -25.19
N ALA A 146 27.98 25.85 -24.64
CA ALA A 146 28.82 26.87 -24.03
C ALA A 146 29.49 26.35 -22.74
N TYR A 147 28.76 25.57 -21.92
CA TYR A 147 29.31 24.88 -20.75
C TYR A 147 30.47 23.95 -21.13
N HIS A 148 30.31 23.11 -22.15
CA HIS A 148 31.39 22.22 -22.61
C HIS A 148 32.60 23.00 -23.13
N LYS A 149 32.39 24.07 -23.91
CA LYS A 149 33.49 24.97 -24.33
C LYS A 149 34.23 25.52 -23.11
N LEU A 150 33.51 26.01 -22.10
CA LEU A 150 34.10 26.58 -20.88
C LEU A 150 34.91 25.53 -20.11
N SER A 151 34.32 24.37 -19.89
CA SER A 151 34.93 23.25 -19.18
C SER A 151 36.24 22.81 -19.86
N VAL A 152 36.25 22.70 -21.19
CA VAL A 152 37.46 22.39 -21.96
C VAL A 152 38.53 23.47 -21.79
N GLN A 153 38.20 24.76 -21.90
CA GLN A 153 39.16 25.84 -21.71
C GLN A 153 39.78 25.80 -20.30
N LEU A 154 38.93 25.69 -19.27
CA LEU A 154 39.34 25.66 -17.88
C LEU A 154 40.24 24.45 -17.57
N LYS A 155 39.94 23.29 -18.14
CA LYS A 155 40.71 22.05 -17.95
C LYS A 155 42.04 22.05 -18.68
N THR A 156 42.11 22.60 -19.90
CA THR A 156 43.25 22.36 -20.80
C THR A 156 44.21 23.54 -20.93
N ARG A 157 43.79 24.78 -20.69
CA ARG A 157 44.58 25.99 -21.05
C ARG A 157 44.86 26.95 -19.90
N THR A 158 44.31 26.72 -18.70
CA THR A 158 44.46 27.66 -17.56
C THR A 158 45.87 27.82 -17.04
N ALA A 159 46.78 26.87 -17.31
CA ALA A 159 48.20 26.99 -16.95
C ALA A 159 48.84 28.27 -17.52
N ILE A 160 48.34 28.80 -18.65
CA ILE A 160 48.84 30.03 -19.27
C ILE A 160 48.74 31.25 -18.33
N LEU A 161 47.73 31.27 -17.46
CA LEU A 161 47.50 32.36 -16.51
C LEU A 161 48.56 32.42 -15.40
N TYR A 162 49.40 31.39 -15.26
CA TYR A 162 50.42 31.29 -14.21
C TYR A 162 51.85 31.52 -14.71
N ARG A 163 52.07 31.64 -16.03
CA ARG A 163 53.39 31.57 -16.68
C ARG A 163 54.22 32.87 -16.68
N PHE A 164 53.73 33.95 -16.09
CA PHE A 164 54.40 35.25 -16.12
C PHE A 164 54.77 35.79 -14.72
N THR A 165 55.79 36.64 -14.65
CA THR A 165 56.23 37.32 -13.42
C THR A 165 55.33 38.52 -13.08
N GLY A 166 55.07 38.80 -11.80
CA GLY A 166 54.20 39.91 -11.38
C GLY A 166 52.90 39.43 -10.74
N LYS A 167 52.93 39.26 -9.41
CA LYS A 167 51.85 38.68 -8.61
C LYS A 167 50.52 39.45 -8.74
N ALA A 168 50.54 40.78 -8.61
CA ALA A 168 49.32 41.60 -8.66
C ALA A 168 48.54 41.43 -9.98
N ALA A 169 49.25 41.39 -11.11
CA ALA A 169 48.65 41.19 -12.42
C ALA A 169 48.07 39.77 -12.59
N ARG A 170 48.72 38.77 -12.00
CA ARG A 170 48.23 37.39 -11.97
C ARG A 170 46.96 37.29 -11.14
N ASP A 171 46.99 37.79 -9.92
CA ASP A 171 45.84 37.74 -9.01
C ASP A 171 44.62 38.42 -9.65
N LEU A 172 44.80 39.59 -10.29
CA LEU A 172 43.73 40.27 -11.03
C LEU A 172 43.19 39.45 -12.21
N LEU A 173 44.03 38.79 -13.01
CA LEU A 173 43.57 37.93 -14.11
C LEU A 173 42.77 36.73 -13.59
N LEU A 174 43.19 36.14 -12.47
CA LEU A 174 42.48 35.03 -11.85
C LEU A 174 41.13 35.51 -11.31
N ASP A 175 41.11 36.60 -10.55
CA ASP A 175 39.91 37.16 -9.91
C ASP A 175 38.88 37.66 -10.93
N GLN A 176 39.32 38.32 -12.02
CA GLN A 176 38.40 38.90 -13.00
C GLN A 176 37.86 37.89 -14.01
N TYR A 177 38.61 36.83 -14.31
CA TYR A 177 38.24 35.91 -15.40
C TYR A 177 38.13 34.46 -14.96
N LYS A 178 39.18 33.90 -14.35
CA LYS A 178 39.24 32.46 -14.08
C LYS A 178 38.28 32.03 -12.96
N GLU A 179 38.27 32.75 -11.84
CA GLU A 179 37.45 32.36 -10.69
C GLU A 179 35.94 32.51 -10.98
N PRO A 180 35.46 33.58 -11.65
CA PRO A 180 34.08 33.64 -12.13
C PRO A 180 33.73 32.48 -13.09
N ALA A 181 34.63 32.16 -14.03
CA ALA A 181 34.44 31.05 -14.96
C ALA A 181 34.39 29.68 -14.26
N ASN A 182 35.26 29.43 -13.27
CA ASN A 182 35.22 28.22 -12.46
C ASN A 182 33.89 28.10 -11.72
N LYS A 183 33.48 29.16 -11.03
CA LYS A 183 32.22 29.18 -10.28
C LYS A 183 31.04 28.89 -11.20
N LYS A 184 31.01 29.50 -12.39
CA LYS A 184 29.90 29.29 -13.33
C LYS A 184 29.87 27.89 -13.92
N ARG A 185 31.04 27.30 -14.24
CA ARG A 185 31.14 25.89 -14.63
C ARG A 185 30.59 24.99 -13.51
N ASP A 186 30.99 25.21 -12.26
CA ASP A 186 30.57 24.35 -11.14
C ASP A 186 29.07 24.47 -10.87
N GLU A 187 28.53 25.68 -10.98
CA GLU A 187 27.09 25.95 -10.89
C GLU A 187 26.27 25.21 -11.96
N LEU A 188 26.79 25.16 -13.19
CA LEU A 188 26.09 24.56 -14.34
C LEU A 188 26.29 23.05 -14.49
N MET A 189 27.29 22.46 -13.83
CA MET A 189 27.64 21.05 -14.01
C MET A 189 26.43 20.11 -13.79
N LEU A 190 25.74 20.29 -12.68
CA LEU A 190 24.61 19.44 -12.32
C LEU A 190 23.37 19.70 -13.20
N PRO A 191 22.91 20.95 -13.41
CA PRO A 191 21.80 21.23 -14.33
C PRO A 191 22.04 20.75 -15.76
N VAL A 192 23.24 20.96 -16.32
CA VAL A 192 23.57 20.49 -17.68
C VAL A 192 23.54 18.96 -17.76
N THR A 193 24.04 18.27 -16.73
CA THR A 193 23.99 16.79 -16.68
C THR A 193 22.54 16.29 -16.66
N ILE A 194 21.66 16.93 -15.89
CA ILE A 194 20.24 16.60 -15.85
C ILE A 194 19.60 16.82 -17.23
N PHE A 195 19.87 17.95 -17.89
CA PHE A 195 19.37 18.24 -19.23
C PHE A 195 19.77 17.17 -20.26
N MET A 196 21.06 16.81 -20.30
CA MET A 196 21.57 15.78 -21.21
C MET A 196 20.90 14.42 -20.99
N LYS A 197 20.74 14.01 -19.73
CA LYS A 197 20.06 12.76 -19.38
C LYS A 197 18.57 12.80 -19.71
N THR A 198 17.93 13.95 -19.59
CA THR A 198 16.53 14.12 -19.97
C THR A 198 16.34 13.93 -21.48
N LYS A 199 17.25 14.49 -22.29
CA LYS A 199 17.29 14.22 -23.74
C LYS A 199 17.58 12.76 -24.08
N GLU A 200 18.44 12.10 -23.32
CA GLU A 200 18.71 10.66 -23.48
C GLU A 200 17.44 9.83 -23.21
N ALA A 201 16.69 10.13 -22.14
CA ALA A 201 15.42 9.48 -21.86
C ALA A 201 14.38 9.73 -22.96
N GLU A 202 14.24 10.97 -23.43
CA GLU A 202 13.35 11.33 -24.54
C GLU A 202 13.70 10.56 -25.84
N ALA A 203 14.98 10.38 -26.13
CA ALA A 203 15.43 9.58 -27.27
C ALA A 203 15.07 8.09 -27.12
N TYR A 204 15.17 7.52 -25.91
CA TYR A 204 14.74 6.15 -25.65
C TYR A 204 13.22 5.97 -25.81
N ILE A 205 12.42 6.93 -25.33
CA ILE A 205 10.96 6.94 -25.54
C ILE A 205 10.64 6.93 -27.03
N THR A 206 11.25 7.84 -27.80
CA THR A 206 11.04 7.94 -29.25
C THR A 206 11.44 6.66 -29.99
N ALA A 207 12.41 5.92 -29.45
CA ALA A 207 12.87 4.65 -29.99
C ALA A 207 12.10 3.41 -29.47
N ASN A 208 11.01 3.60 -28.72
CA ASN A 208 10.23 2.53 -28.05
C ASN A 208 11.08 1.65 -27.11
N LYS A 209 12.07 2.24 -26.41
CA LYS A 209 12.95 1.59 -25.44
C LYS A 209 12.63 2.07 -24.03
N GLU A 210 11.44 1.74 -23.56
CA GLU A 210 10.85 2.34 -22.35
C GLU A 210 11.60 1.96 -21.06
N GLN A 211 12.08 0.72 -20.93
CA GLN A 211 12.86 0.30 -19.76
C GLN A 211 14.18 1.05 -19.64
N GLU A 212 14.83 1.35 -20.76
CA GLU A 212 16.03 2.18 -20.79
C GLU A 212 15.71 3.64 -20.44
N ALA A 213 14.57 4.17 -20.90
CA ALA A 213 14.11 5.50 -20.52
C ALA A 213 13.88 5.61 -19.01
N VAL A 214 13.19 4.63 -18.40
CA VAL A 214 12.95 4.59 -16.94
C VAL A 214 14.25 4.58 -16.15
N LYS A 215 15.22 3.73 -16.51
CA LYS A 215 16.55 3.69 -15.85
C LYS A 215 17.28 5.03 -15.90
N VAL A 216 17.19 5.73 -17.03
CA VAL A 216 17.79 7.06 -17.16
C VAL A 216 17.07 8.07 -16.27
N LEU A 217 15.74 8.06 -16.23
CA LEU A 217 14.92 8.93 -15.38
C LEU A 217 15.15 8.70 -13.88
N GLU A 218 15.30 7.46 -13.43
CA GLU A 218 15.68 7.14 -12.05
C GLU A 218 17.03 7.78 -11.68
N SER A 219 18.01 7.74 -12.59
CA SER A 219 19.30 8.39 -12.38
C SER A 219 19.20 9.91 -12.29
N ILE A 220 18.17 10.52 -12.89
CA ILE A 220 17.92 11.97 -12.82
C ILE A 220 17.38 12.36 -11.44
N ASN A 221 16.52 11.55 -10.80
CA ASN A 221 16.00 11.84 -9.46
C ASN A 221 17.13 12.04 -8.43
N LEU A 222 18.12 11.15 -8.45
CA LEU A 222 19.32 11.24 -7.60
C LEU A 222 20.17 12.50 -7.87
N LEU A 223 20.08 13.07 -9.06
CA LEU A 223 20.76 14.32 -9.43
C LEU A 223 19.94 15.54 -9.00
N ILE A 224 18.62 15.48 -9.10
CA ILE A 224 17.71 16.55 -8.65
C ILE A 224 17.83 16.76 -7.15
N GLU A 225 17.94 15.70 -6.34
CA GLU A 225 18.16 15.81 -4.88
C GLU A 225 19.44 16.57 -4.51
N LYS A 226 20.43 16.58 -5.41
CA LYS A 226 21.71 17.29 -5.22
C LYS A 226 21.64 18.74 -5.68
N LEU A 227 20.54 19.16 -6.33
CA LEU A 227 20.35 20.57 -6.68
C LEU A 227 20.17 21.39 -5.39
N PRO A 228 20.67 22.63 -5.35
CA PRO A 228 20.46 23.50 -4.20
C PRO A 228 18.96 23.74 -3.99
N SER A 229 18.43 23.36 -2.82
CA SER A 229 17.01 23.44 -2.44
C SER A 229 16.41 24.84 -2.54
N ASN A 230 17.27 25.87 -2.59
CA ASN A 230 16.91 27.28 -2.60
C ASN A 230 17.07 27.93 -3.99
N SER A 231 17.25 27.13 -5.06
CA SER A 231 17.51 27.66 -6.39
C SER A 231 16.28 28.37 -6.97
N THR A 232 16.30 29.70 -7.01
CA THR A 232 15.26 30.54 -7.63
C THR A 232 15.47 30.73 -9.14
N SER A 233 16.46 30.06 -9.73
CA SER A 233 16.85 30.26 -11.13
C SER A 233 15.72 29.86 -12.09
N PRO A 234 15.21 30.79 -12.94
CA PRO A 234 14.11 30.50 -13.87
C PRO A 234 14.42 29.37 -14.85
N ILE A 235 15.67 29.25 -15.30
CA ILE A 235 16.05 28.21 -16.26
C ILE A 235 16.05 26.81 -15.61
N ILE A 236 16.43 26.70 -14.34
CA ILE A 236 16.36 25.43 -13.60
C ILE A 236 14.90 25.00 -13.40
N LYS A 237 13.99 25.94 -13.11
CA LYS A 237 12.55 25.63 -13.04
C LYS A 237 12.03 25.07 -14.36
N GLU A 238 12.45 25.66 -15.48
CA GLU A 238 12.07 25.19 -16.81
C GLU A 238 12.64 23.80 -17.12
N LEU A 239 13.87 23.51 -16.69
CA LEU A 239 14.44 22.17 -16.78
C LEU A 239 13.64 21.14 -15.99
N LEU A 240 13.25 21.46 -14.76
CA LEU A 240 12.44 20.55 -13.94
C LEU A 240 11.07 20.29 -14.60
N VAL A 241 10.45 21.30 -15.20
CA VAL A 241 9.23 21.11 -16.00
C VAL A 241 9.48 20.19 -17.20
N TYR A 242 10.59 20.36 -17.92
CA TYR A 242 10.96 19.46 -19.01
C TYR A 242 11.19 18.02 -18.52
N VAL A 243 11.85 17.81 -17.39
CA VAL A 243 12.01 16.47 -16.79
C VAL A 243 10.66 15.83 -16.48
N GLU A 244 9.76 16.55 -15.82
CA GLU A 244 8.42 16.03 -15.49
C GLU A 244 7.59 15.71 -16.76
N ASN A 245 7.71 16.54 -17.81
CA ASN A 245 7.08 16.26 -19.10
C ASN A 245 7.61 14.98 -19.76
N ILE A 246 8.90 14.67 -19.63
CA ILE A 246 9.47 13.41 -20.15
C ILE A 246 9.08 12.22 -19.28
N LYS A 247 9.09 12.36 -17.94
CA LYS A 247 8.60 11.31 -17.02
C LYS A 247 7.15 10.94 -17.28
N ALA A 248 6.31 11.92 -17.59
CA ALA A 248 4.91 11.68 -17.92
C ALA A 248 4.71 10.86 -19.21
N GLN A 249 5.74 10.77 -20.07
CA GLN A 249 5.71 9.99 -21.31
C GLN A 249 6.18 8.55 -21.15
N THR A 250 6.88 8.21 -20.05
CA THR A 250 7.40 6.86 -19.75
C THR A 250 6.49 6.03 -18.85
N ASN A 251 5.24 6.45 -18.66
CA ASN A 251 4.37 5.79 -17.70
C ASN A 251 3.07 5.35 -18.39
N THR A 252 3.16 4.27 -19.16
CA THR A 252 1.95 3.61 -19.68
C THR A 252 1.99 2.12 -19.41
N LYS A 253 1.77 1.76 -18.14
CA LYS A 253 0.96 0.64 -17.61
C LYS A 253 1.38 0.43 -16.16
N PHE A 254 0.62 0.96 -15.21
CA PHE A 254 0.82 0.63 -13.79
C PHE A 254 -0.01 -0.61 -13.47
N THR A 255 0.61 -1.66 -12.94
CA THR A 255 -0.12 -2.85 -12.49
C THR A 255 -0.23 -2.82 -10.98
N LEU A 256 -1.45 -2.71 -10.45
CA LEU A 256 -1.73 -2.97 -9.04
C LEU A 256 -1.97 -4.47 -8.86
N SER A 257 -1.17 -5.12 -8.01
CA SER A 257 -1.37 -6.50 -7.61
C SER A 257 -1.94 -6.57 -6.19
N LEU A 258 -3.03 -7.31 -6.04
CA LEU A 258 -3.73 -7.55 -4.78
C LEU A 258 -3.79 -9.04 -4.50
N MET A 259 -3.58 -9.40 -3.24
CA MET A 259 -4.01 -10.64 -2.62
C MET A 259 -5.14 -10.31 -1.67
N HIS A 260 -6.17 -11.15 -1.63
CA HIS A 260 -7.30 -10.92 -0.74
C HIS A 260 -7.85 -12.20 -0.12
N VAL A 261 -8.38 -12.05 1.08
CA VAL A 261 -9.06 -13.07 1.86
C VAL A 261 -10.27 -12.42 2.52
N ASN A 262 -11.33 -13.19 2.76
CA ASN A 262 -12.54 -12.75 3.43
C ASN A 262 -13.15 -13.95 4.18
N ASP A 263 -13.95 -13.67 5.22
CA ASP A 263 -14.79 -14.66 5.89
C ASP A 263 -14.00 -15.87 6.40
N THR A 264 -12.83 -15.61 7.01
CA THR A 264 -11.95 -16.69 7.47
C THR A 264 -12.51 -17.41 8.69
N HIS A 265 -13.40 -16.78 9.44
CA HIS A 265 -14.18 -17.34 10.55
C HIS A 265 -13.36 -18.28 11.44
N ALA A 266 -12.26 -17.75 11.97
CA ALA A 266 -11.36 -18.43 12.89
C ALA A 266 -10.90 -19.82 12.43
N ARG A 267 -10.79 -20.07 11.11
CA ARG A 267 -10.17 -21.28 10.55
C ARG A 267 -8.65 -21.19 10.64
N THR A 268 -8.16 -20.89 11.84
CA THR A 268 -6.76 -20.61 12.20
C THR A 268 -5.85 -21.77 11.82
N THR A 269 -6.37 -23.00 11.76
CA THR A 269 -5.63 -24.20 11.32
C THR A 269 -5.21 -24.16 9.85
N GLN A 270 -5.86 -23.35 9.00
CA GLN A 270 -5.47 -23.17 7.60
C GLN A 270 -4.37 -22.11 7.42
N ALA A 271 -4.11 -21.29 8.44
CA ALA A 271 -3.19 -20.17 8.33
C ALA A 271 -1.75 -20.59 7.92
N PRO A 272 -1.16 -21.71 8.38
CA PRO A 272 0.17 -22.10 7.92
C PRO A 272 0.25 -22.38 6.42
N LYS A 273 -0.79 -22.97 5.83
CA LYS A 273 -0.90 -23.20 4.39
C LYS A 273 -1.12 -21.89 3.63
N ARG A 274 -1.97 -21.01 4.17
CA ARG A 274 -2.22 -19.68 3.62
C ARG A 274 -0.94 -18.83 3.56
N LEU A 275 -0.09 -18.88 4.60
CA LEU A 275 1.19 -18.18 4.61
C LEU A 275 2.12 -18.67 3.49
N THR A 276 2.15 -19.97 3.21
CA THR A 276 2.92 -20.52 2.07
C THR A 276 2.44 -19.90 0.76
N ALA A 277 1.13 -19.93 0.47
CA ALA A 277 0.58 -19.33 -0.74
C ALA A 277 0.92 -17.84 -0.86
N ILE A 278 0.80 -17.07 0.24
CA ILE A 278 1.17 -15.64 0.28
C ILE A 278 2.65 -15.44 -0.08
N LYS A 279 3.55 -16.26 0.48
CA LYS A 279 4.99 -16.20 0.18
C LYS A 279 5.27 -16.52 -1.28
N GLU A 280 4.58 -17.49 -1.88
CA GLU A 280 4.73 -17.84 -3.30
C GLU A 280 4.30 -16.70 -4.23
N VAL A 281 3.23 -15.98 -3.89
CA VAL A 281 2.78 -14.81 -4.66
C VAL A 281 3.77 -13.66 -4.48
N ARG A 282 4.18 -13.34 -3.24
CA ARG A 282 5.15 -12.26 -2.98
C ARG A 282 6.52 -12.50 -3.59
N ALA A 283 6.95 -13.77 -3.73
CA ALA A 283 8.17 -14.10 -4.44
C ALA A 283 8.13 -13.70 -5.93
N GLN A 284 6.94 -13.68 -6.53
CA GLN A 284 6.71 -13.27 -7.92
C GLN A 284 6.36 -11.78 -8.02
N LYS A 285 5.66 -11.23 -7.02
CA LYS A 285 5.11 -9.88 -6.99
C LYS A 285 5.39 -9.21 -5.63
N PRO A 286 6.61 -8.70 -5.40
CA PRO A 286 7.00 -8.18 -4.09
C PRO A 286 6.15 -7.02 -3.58
N SER A 287 5.64 -6.17 -4.48
CA SER A 287 4.80 -4.99 -4.14
C SER A 287 3.30 -5.32 -4.01
N THR A 288 2.91 -6.60 -4.06
CA THR A 288 1.48 -6.97 -3.95
C THR A 288 0.95 -6.65 -2.55
N LEU A 289 -0.23 -6.03 -2.49
CA LEU A 289 -0.91 -5.77 -1.22
C LEU A 289 -1.70 -7.00 -0.77
N LEU A 290 -1.73 -7.30 0.52
CA LEU A 290 -2.54 -8.33 1.16
C LEU A 290 -3.65 -7.67 1.97
N ILE A 291 -4.90 -7.95 1.58
CA ILE A 291 -6.10 -7.32 2.14
C ILE A 291 -6.98 -8.38 2.80
N ASP A 292 -7.52 -8.06 3.97
CA ASP A 292 -8.61 -8.82 4.59
C ASP A 292 -9.93 -8.07 4.49
N ALA A 293 -10.96 -8.69 3.92
CA ALA A 293 -12.27 -8.08 3.75
C ALA A 293 -13.25 -8.39 4.91
N GLY A 294 -12.76 -8.73 6.10
CA GLY A 294 -13.58 -8.85 7.31
C GLY A 294 -14.04 -10.27 7.61
N ASP A 295 -14.67 -10.44 8.78
CA ASP A 295 -15.09 -11.71 9.37
C ASP A 295 -13.92 -12.69 9.59
N VAL A 296 -12.91 -12.19 10.29
CA VAL A 296 -11.89 -13.04 10.91
C VAL A 296 -12.46 -13.72 12.15
N PHE A 297 -13.35 -13.01 12.87
CA PHE A 297 -13.94 -13.48 14.12
C PHE A 297 -15.00 -14.58 13.92
N SER A 298 -15.28 -15.27 15.03
CA SER A 298 -16.28 -16.35 15.14
C SER A 298 -16.03 -17.58 14.26
N GLY A 299 -16.72 -18.69 14.52
CA GLY A 299 -16.71 -19.89 13.66
C GLY A 299 -15.94 -21.12 14.17
N THR A 300 -14.98 -20.98 15.09
CA THR A 300 -14.29 -22.13 15.73
C THR A 300 -13.94 -21.87 17.19
N LEU A 301 -13.61 -22.95 17.91
CA LEU A 301 -13.07 -22.87 19.27
C LEU A 301 -11.85 -21.95 19.42
N TYR A 302 -11.08 -21.70 18.36
CA TYR A 302 -9.99 -20.72 18.42
C TYR A 302 -10.52 -19.34 18.76
N PHE A 303 -11.66 -18.93 18.21
CA PHE A 303 -12.29 -17.68 18.58
C PHE A 303 -12.90 -17.72 19.98
N ASN A 304 -13.67 -18.76 20.32
CA ASN A 304 -14.29 -18.85 21.64
C ASN A 304 -13.24 -18.78 22.77
N GLU A 305 -12.10 -19.45 22.58
CA GLU A 305 -11.04 -19.49 23.60
C GLU A 305 -10.11 -18.28 23.57
N PHE A 306 -9.69 -17.82 22.38
CA PHE A 306 -8.64 -16.81 22.24
C PHE A 306 -9.14 -15.45 21.79
N LYS A 307 -10.44 -15.29 21.52
CA LYS A 307 -11.09 -14.02 21.16
C LYS A 307 -10.33 -13.28 20.03
N GLY A 308 -10.01 -14.02 18.97
CA GLY A 308 -9.30 -13.52 17.77
C GLY A 308 -7.78 -13.40 17.90
N GLN A 309 -7.19 -13.56 19.10
CA GLN A 309 -5.74 -13.36 19.29
C GLN A 309 -4.88 -14.41 18.59
N ALA A 310 -5.40 -15.64 18.43
CA ALA A 310 -4.70 -16.69 17.69
C ALA A 310 -4.57 -16.35 16.19
N ASP A 311 -5.67 -15.89 15.59
CA ASP A 311 -5.69 -15.42 14.20
C ASP A 311 -4.77 -14.21 14.02
N LEU A 312 -4.80 -13.26 14.96
CA LEU A 312 -3.96 -12.06 14.91
C LEU A 312 -2.47 -12.38 14.85
N GLU A 313 -1.97 -13.28 15.71
CA GLU A 313 -0.54 -13.63 15.70
C GLU A 313 -0.09 -14.18 14.33
N LEU A 314 -0.95 -14.95 13.68
CA LEU A 314 -0.69 -15.50 12.34
C LEU A 314 -0.84 -14.44 11.24
N MET A 315 -1.83 -13.55 11.33
CA MET A 315 -1.98 -12.42 10.41
C MET A 315 -0.78 -11.47 10.46
N LYS A 316 -0.23 -11.23 11.65
CA LYS A 316 1.00 -10.43 11.81
C LYS A 316 2.19 -11.06 11.09
N LEU A 317 2.31 -12.38 11.16
CA LEU A 317 3.35 -13.12 10.42
C LEU A 317 3.14 -13.09 8.90
N MET A 318 1.88 -12.94 8.46
CA MET A 318 1.50 -12.76 7.05
C MET A 318 1.69 -11.34 6.55
N ASP A 319 1.99 -10.36 7.41
CA ASP A 319 2.25 -8.97 7.02
C ASP A 319 1.10 -8.40 6.17
N TYR A 320 -0.13 -8.42 6.70
CA TYR A 320 -1.29 -7.82 6.04
C TYR A 320 -1.09 -6.32 5.85
N ASP A 321 -1.61 -5.77 4.75
CA ASP A 321 -1.51 -4.35 4.46
C ASP A 321 -2.67 -3.53 5.04
N LEU A 322 -3.85 -4.13 5.14
CA LEU A 322 -5.01 -3.61 5.85
C LEU A 322 -6.11 -4.66 6.03
N MET A 323 -7.07 -4.34 6.90
CA MET A 323 -8.31 -5.10 7.10
C MET A 323 -9.52 -4.15 7.16
N THR A 324 -10.68 -4.56 6.63
CA THR A 324 -11.97 -3.93 6.99
C THR A 324 -12.72 -4.77 8.02
N PHE A 325 -13.80 -4.22 8.59
CA PHE A 325 -14.63 -4.96 9.55
C PHE A 325 -15.76 -5.65 8.81
N GLY A 326 -15.99 -6.91 9.15
CA GLY A 326 -17.25 -7.58 8.96
C GLY A 326 -18.15 -7.50 10.18
N ASN A 327 -19.31 -8.14 10.10
CA ASN A 327 -20.28 -8.13 11.19
C ASN A 327 -19.77 -8.92 12.40
N HIS A 328 -19.05 -10.04 12.19
CA HIS A 328 -18.63 -10.92 13.29
C HIS A 328 -17.52 -10.32 14.16
N GLU A 329 -16.83 -9.27 13.70
CA GLU A 329 -15.91 -8.51 14.54
C GLU A 329 -16.61 -7.91 15.79
N PHE A 330 -17.93 -7.70 15.73
CA PHE A 330 -18.74 -7.09 16.79
C PHE A 330 -19.46 -8.09 17.70
N ASP A 331 -19.29 -9.40 17.51
CA ASP A 331 -20.09 -10.43 18.21
C ASP A 331 -20.00 -10.36 19.73
N LEU A 332 -18.81 -10.06 20.25
CA LEU A 332 -18.54 -9.98 21.68
C LEU A 332 -19.00 -8.64 22.29
N GLY A 333 -19.62 -7.73 21.53
CA GLY A 333 -20.06 -6.45 22.06
C GLY A 333 -21.11 -6.56 23.17
N ASN A 334 -21.86 -7.67 23.23
CA ASN A 334 -22.78 -7.99 24.31
C ASN A 334 -22.12 -8.58 25.58
N ASP A 335 -20.83 -8.93 25.53
CA ASP A 335 -20.08 -9.36 26.72
C ASP A 335 -20.05 -8.25 27.78
N THR A 336 -19.80 -8.65 29.03
CA THR A 336 -19.65 -7.72 30.16
C THR A 336 -18.56 -6.67 29.97
N GLU A 337 -17.59 -6.93 29.07
CA GLU A 337 -16.49 -6.02 28.74
C GLU A 337 -16.73 -5.22 27.44
N GLY A 338 -17.88 -5.41 26.78
CA GLY A 338 -18.19 -4.83 25.47
C GLY A 338 -17.14 -5.18 24.41
N HIS A 339 -16.85 -4.24 23.50
CA HIS A 339 -15.86 -4.42 22.43
C HIS A 339 -14.37 -4.45 22.88
N LYS A 340 -14.06 -4.77 24.13
CA LYS A 340 -12.66 -4.83 24.61
C LYS A 340 -11.82 -5.83 23.83
N ALA A 341 -12.36 -7.01 23.50
CA ALA A 341 -11.65 -8.01 22.71
C ALA A 341 -11.30 -7.49 21.30
N LEU A 342 -12.26 -6.84 20.63
CA LEU A 342 -12.03 -6.20 19.33
C LEU A 342 -11.01 -5.06 19.44
N LYS A 343 -11.10 -4.22 20.46
CA LYS A 343 -10.12 -3.16 20.76
C LYS A 343 -8.70 -3.73 20.88
N GLU A 344 -8.53 -4.80 21.66
CA GLU A 344 -7.23 -5.45 21.82
C GLU A 344 -6.71 -6.09 20.53
N PHE A 345 -7.59 -6.66 19.71
CA PHE A 345 -7.24 -7.18 18.40
C PHE A 345 -6.69 -6.08 17.49
N ILE A 346 -7.39 -4.94 17.43
CA ILE A 346 -6.96 -3.76 16.68
C ILE A 346 -5.61 -3.26 17.21
N GLU A 347 -5.51 -2.90 18.49
CA GLU A 347 -4.28 -2.30 19.05
C GLU A 347 -3.03 -3.17 18.91
N LYS A 348 -3.16 -4.50 18.87
CA LYS A 348 -2.03 -5.43 18.76
C LYS A 348 -1.67 -5.78 17.32
N SER A 349 -2.47 -5.40 16.33
CA SER A 349 -2.19 -5.59 14.91
C SER A 349 -0.97 -4.77 14.46
N ASN A 350 -0.33 -5.22 13.38
CA ASN A 350 0.74 -4.50 12.67
C ASN A 350 0.24 -3.98 11.32
N PHE A 351 -1.05 -3.64 11.25
CA PHE A 351 -1.70 -3.11 10.06
C PHE A 351 -2.85 -2.19 10.46
N PRO A 352 -3.23 -1.23 9.60
CA PRO A 352 -4.38 -0.37 9.85
C PRO A 352 -5.71 -1.07 9.50
N PHE A 353 -6.78 -0.57 10.11
CA PHE A 353 -8.16 -0.92 9.75
C PHE A 353 -8.80 0.20 8.95
N VAL A 354 -9.65 -0.15 7.99
CA VAL A 354 -10.45 0.82 7.22
C VAL A 354 -11.94 0.55 7.35
N SER A 355 -12.74 1.59 7.61
CA SER A 355 -14.20 1.58 7.49
C SER A 355 -14.77 2.99 7.46
N ALA A 356 -15.41 3.35 6.35
CA ALA A 356 -15.91 4.70 6.07
C ALA A 356 -17.34 4.93 6.55
N ASN A 357 -18.15 3.88 6.63
CA ASN A 357 -19.57 3.99 6.97
C ASN A 357 -19.89 3.65 8.43
N VAL A 358 -18.90 3.29 9.24
CA VAL A 358 -19.08 2.93 10.66
C VAL A 358 -18.69 4.10 11.57
N ASP A 359 -19.58 4.47 12.49
CA ASP A 359 -19.32 5.48 13.52
C ASP A 359 -19.02 4.81 14.87
N PHE A 360 -17.75 4.90 15.27
CA PHE A 360 -17.24 4.38 16.55
C PHE A 360 -17.26 5.41 17.68
N SER A 361 -17.68 6.66 17.43
CA SER A 361 -17.48 7.79 18.35
C SER A 361 -18.18 7.65 19.70
N LYS A 362 -19.27 6.88 19.76
CA LYS A 362 -20.04 6.61 20.98
C LYS A 362 -19.59 5.36 21.72
N ASP A 363 -18.81 4.49 21.08
CA ASP A 363 -18.33 3.27 21.71
C ASP A 363 -17.23 3.57 22.74
N ALA A 364 -17.41 3.06 23.96
CA ALA A 364 -16.50 3.35 25.06
C ALA A 364 -15.07 2.79 24.84
N ASN A 365 -14.94 1.70 24.09
CA ASN A 365 -13.67 1.01 23.83
C ASN A 365 -12.98 1.53 22.56
N LEU A 366 -13.74 1.82 21.50
CA LEU A 366 -13.23 2.05 20.15
C LEU A 366 -13.07 3.53 19.78
N LYS A 367 -13.77 4.46 20.44
CA LYS A 367 -13.74 5.90 20.10
C LYS A 367 -12.34 6.54 20.05
N GLY A 368 -11.37 5.98 20.77
CA GLY A 368 -9.99 6.47 20.82
C GLY A 368 -9.10 5.97 19.67
N LEU A 369 -9.55 4.98 18.90
CA LEU A 369 -8.80 4.37 17.80
C LEU A 369 -9.24 4.89 16.42
N PHE A 370 -10.38 5.58 16.35
CA PHE A 370 -11.02 5.95 15.10
C PHE A 370 -10.65 7.35 14.59
N ASN A 371 -10.20 7.39 13.34
CA ASN A 371 -9.83 8.60 12.61
C ASN A 371 -10.71 8.76 11.36
N VAL A 372 -11.60 9.74 11.38
CA VAL A 372 -12.55 10.02 10.28
C VAL A 372 -11.92 10.59 9.01
N LYS A 373 -10.60 10.83 8.99
CA LYS A 373 -9.90 11.45 7.87
C LYS A 373 -9.09 10.42 7.09
N VAL A 374 -8.95 10.66 5.79
CA VAL A 374 -7.98 9.95 4.96
C VAL A 374 -6.57 10.20 5.48
N SER A 375 -5.77 9.14 5.64
CA SER A 375 -4.36 9.23 6.03
C SER A 375 -3.44 8.68 4.95
N ALA A 376 -2.41 9.45 4.59
CA ALA A 376 -1.29 8.96 3.77
C ALA A 376 -0.13 8.39 4.62
N ASP A 377 -0.25 8.46 5.94
CA ASP A 377 0.69 7.88 6.92
C ASP A 377 -0.13 7.14 8.00
N PRO A 378 -0.83 6.05 7.64
CA PRO A 378 -1.65 5.31 8.58
C PRO A 378 -0.75 4.59 9.60
N LYS A 379 -1.22 4.55 10.85
CA LYS A 379 -0.55 3.81 11.92
C LYS A 379 -1.22 2.46 12.10
N ASP A 380 -0.41 1.45 12.40
CA ASP A 380 -0.88 0.14 12.79
C ASP A 380 -1.77 0.22 14.04
N GLY A 381 -2.75 -0.68 14.11
CA GLY A 381 -3.69 -0.74 15.24
C GLY A 381 -4.49 0.53 15.45
N GLN A 382 -4.82 1.22 14.35
CA GLN A 382 -5.75 2.34 14.30
C GLN A 382 -6.79 2.10 13.21
N ILE A 383 -7.92 2.81 13.33
CA ILE A 383 -9.04 2.74 12.41
C ILE A 383 -9.10 4.04 11.61
N TYR A 384 -9.28 3.94 10.29
CA TYR A 384 -9.41 5.08 9.39
C TYR A 384 -10.66 4.93 8.51
N SER A 385 -11.26 6.04 8.07
CA SER A 385 -12.28 5.95 7.00
C SER A 385 -11.66 5.48 5.69
N GLY A 386 -10.43 5.90 5.41
CA GLY A 386 -9.60 5.36 4.32
C GLY A 386 -8.15 5.79 4.45
N ILE A 387 -7.28 5.17 3.65
CA ILE A 387 -5.85 5.40 3.65
C ILE A 387 -5.34 5.57 2.22
N ILE A 388 -4.19 6.22 2.06
CA ILE A 388 -3.46 6.30 0.79
C ILE A 388 -2.17 5.52 0.96
N LYS A 389 -1.93 4.54 0.07
CA LYS A 389 -0.70 3.77 0.03
C LYS A 389 0.05 4.03 -1.26
N GLU A 390 1.37 4.21 -1.16
CA GLU A 390 2.22 4.33 -2.34
C GLU A 390 2.72 2.93 -2.74
N VAL A 391 2.42 2.53 -3.98
CA VAL A 391 2.84 1.25 -4.57
C VAL A 391 3.56 1.57 -5.88
N ASP A 392 4.83 1.22 -5.95
CA ASP A 392 5.70 1.48 -7.12
C ASP A 392 5.61 2.93 -7.63
N GLY A 393 5.56 3.90 -6.71
CA GLY A 393 5.49 5.34 -7.00
C GLY A 393 4.11 5.87 -7.41
N GLN A 394 3.06 5.04 -7.36
CA GLN A 394 1.67 5.43 -7.60
C GLN A 394 0.87 5.43 -6.30
N LYS A 395 -0.02 6.42 -6.12
CA LYS A 395 -0.91 6.50 -4.96
C LYS A 395 -2.18 5.68 -5.19
N ILE A 396 -2.49 4.81 -4.23
CA ILE A 396 -3.70 3.98 -4.21
C ILE A 396 -4.56 4.39 -3.02
N GLY A 397 -5.81 4.78 -3.27
CA GLY A 397 -6.80 5.04 -2.25
C GLY A 397 -7.48 3.75 -1.83
N LEU A 398 -7.48 3.46 -0.53
CA LEU A 398 -8.05 2.25 0.05
C LEU A 398 -9.04 2.66 1.14
N PHE A 399 -10.30 2.26 1.02
CA PHE A 399 -11.32 2.56 2.05
C PHE A 399 -12.18 1.34 2.34
N GLY A 400 -12.78 1.32 3.53
CA GLY A 400 -13.56 0.18 4.00
C GLY A 400 -15.06 0.44 4.02
N LEU A 401 -15.88 -0.61 3.92
CA LEU A 401 -17.32 -0.56 4.20
C LEU A 401 -17.76 -1.81 4.95
N THR A 402 -18.66 -1.65 5.91
CA THR A 402 -19.20 -2.74 6.74
C THR A 402 -20.72 -2.76 6.64
N THR A 403 -21.33 -3.94 6.54
CA THR A 403 -22.78 -4.07 6.37
C THR A 403 -23.56 -3.39 7.50
N ALA A 404 -24.62 -2.66 7.15
CA ALA A 404 -25.55 -2.08 8.11
C ALA A 404 -26.38 -3.15 8.82
N GLU A 405 -26.48 -4.37 8.26
CA GLU A 405 -27.15 -5.52 8.89
C GLU A 405 -26.47 -5.93 10.20
N THR A 406 -25.20 -5.54 10.42
CA THR A 406 -24.48 -5.72 11.68
C THR A 406 -25.30 -5.28 12.91
N ALA A 407 -26.13 -4.24 12.76
CA ALA A 407 -27.05 -3.77 13.81
C ALA A 407 -28.03 -4.84 14.32
N THR A 408 -28.34 -5.84 13.49
CA THR A 408 -29.30 -6.91 13.75
C THR A 408 -28.70 -8.31 13.78
N ILE A 409 -27.57 -8.53 13.11
CA ILE A 409 -26.94 -9.87 12.97
C ILE A 409 -25.71 -10.05 13.86
N SER A 410 -25.34 -9.03 14.64
CA SER A 410 -24.24 -9.09 15.62
C SER A 410 -24.57 -8.23 16.85
N SER A 411 -23.56 -7.84 17.63
CA SER A 411 -23.71 -7.13 18.91
C SER A 411 -23.05 -5.73 18.95
N PRO A 412 -23.27 -4.82 17.98
CA PRO A 412 -22.49 -3.58 17.84
C PRO A 412 -22.76 -2.49 18.88
N LYS A 413 -23.69 -2.67 19.83
CA LYS A 413 -23.98 -1.70 20.91
C LYS A 413 -24.17 -0.26 20.40
N ASP A 414 -23.28 0.66 20.79
CA ASP A 414 -23.33 2.08 20.46
C ASP A 414 -22.65 2.42 19.12
N VAL A 415 -22.07 1.43 18.44
CA VAL A 415 -21.53 1.58 17.08
C VAL A 415 -22.70 1.64 16.09
N THR A 416 -22.67 2.61 15.17
CA THR A 416 -23.75 2.81 14.20
C THR A 416 -23.23 2.78 12.77
N PHE A 417 -24.12 2.44 11.84
CA PHE A 417 -23.80 2.20 10.42
C PHE A 417 -24.57 3.19 9.56
N THR A 418 -23.84 3.89 8.70
CA THR A 418 -24.39 4.89 7.78
C THR A 418 -24.53 4.32 6.38
N ASP A 419 -25.23 5.05 5.52
CA ASP A 419 -25.44 4.73 4.11
C ASP A 419 -24.10 4.51 3.38
N TYR A 420 -23.89 3.27 2.92
CA TYR A 420 -22.63 2.82 2.33
C TYR A 420 -22.33 3.51 0.99
N ILE A 421 -23.36 3.82 0.18
CA ILE A 421 -23.20 4.52 -1.11
C ILE A 421 -22.71 5.95 -0.87
N LYS A 422 -23.33 6.68 0.07
CA LYS A 422 -22.91 8.05 0.42
C LYS A 422 -21.53 8.09 1.03
N ALA A 423 -21.22 7.15 1.92
CA ALA A 423 -19.89 7.03 2.51
C ALA A 423 -18.83 6.77 1.44
N ALA A 424 -19.08 5.82 0.53
CA ALA A 424 -18.18 5.50 -0.58
C ALA A 424 -17.96 6.68 -1.53
N GLN A 425 -19.02 7.38 -1.94
CA GLN A 425 -18.87 8.58 -2.78
C GLN A 425 -18.04 9.66 -2.08
N THR A 426 -18.24 9.85 -0.76
CA THR A 426 -17.43 10.79 0.02
C THR A 426 -15.95 10.41 0.00
N MET A 427 -15.63 9.11 0.08
CA MET A 427 -14.26 8.62 0.02
C MET A 427 -13.61 8.82 -1.36
N VAL A 428 -14.33 8.50 -2.44
CA VAL A 428 -13.87 8.77 -3.81
C VAL A 428 -13.55 10.26 -3.96
N ASP A 429 -14.48 11.14 -3.61
CA ASP A 429 -14.31 12.59 -3.71
C ASP A 429 -13.08 13.08 -2.91
N GLU A 430 -12.81 12.49 -1.75
CA GLU A 430 -11.68 12.86 -0.89
C GLU A 430 -10.33 12.36 -1.43
N PHE A 431 -10.31 11.19 -2.06
CA PHE A 431 -9.13 10.68 -2.76
C PHE A 431 -8.80 11.52 -4.00
N GLU A 432 -9.82 11.85 -4.81
CA GLU A 432 -9.65 12.69 -6.00
C GLU A 432 -9.10 14.08 -5.65
N LYS A 433 -9.60 14.72 -4.59
CA LYS A 433 -9.06 16.00 -4.08
C LYS A 433 -7.58 15.94 -3.73
N GLN A 434 -7.08 14.75 -3.36
CA GLN A 434 -5.68 14.50 -3.01
C GLN A 434 -4.84 14.03 -4.21
N GLY A 435 -5.42 14.03 -5.42
CA GLY A 435 -4.78 13.63 -6.66
C GLY A 435 -4.61 12.11 -6.80
N VAL A 436 -5.42 11.33 -6.08
CA VAL A 436 -5.46 9.87 -6.20
C VAL A 436 -6.50 9.51 -7.26
N ASN A 437 -6.11 8.67 -8.22
CA ASN A 437 -6.96 8.24 -9.34
C ASN A 437 -7.05 6.71 -9.47
N LYS A 438 -6.75 5.99 -8.39
CA LYS A 438 -6.86 4.53 -8.29
C LYS A 438 -7.48 4.22 -6.94
N VAL A 439 -8.71 3.73 -6.93
CA VAL A 439 -9.49 3.56 -5.71
C VAL A 439 -9.96 2.13 -5.56
N VAL A 440 -9.62 1.54 -4.42
CA VAL A 440 -10.01 0.19 -4.01
C VAL A 440 -10.93 0.31 -2.80
N ALA A 441 -12.16 -0.18 -2.94
CA ALA A 441 -13.06 -0.40 -1.82
C ALA A 441 -12.83 -1.81 -1.26
N VAL A 442 -12.63 -1.92 0.05
CA VAL A 442 -12.54 -3.19 0.77
C VAL A 442 -13.84 -3.34 1.56
N THR A 443 -14.69 -4.27 1.17
CA THR A 443 -16.09 -4.26 1.62
C THR A 443 -16.46 -5.56 2.31
N HIS A 444 -17.30 -5.44 3.32
CA HIS A 444 -17.97 -6.54 3.97
C HIS A 444 -19.48 -6.30 3.95
N ILE A 445 -20.03 -6.20 2.75
CA ILE A 445 -21.44 -5.84 2.48
C ILE A 445 -22.16 -6.83 1.54
N GLY A 446 -21.52 -7.95 1.23
CA GLY A 446 -22.08 -8.99 0.37
C GLY A 446 -21.98 -8.69 -1.13
N TYR A 447 -21.66 -9.72 -1.92
CA TYR A 447 -21.57 -9.59 -3.37
C TYR A 447 -22.94 -9.37 -4.02
N ASP A 448 -23.88 -10.27 -3.73
CA ASP A 448 -25.27 -10.21 -4.16
C ASP A 448 -26.21 -10.62 -3.02
N ASP A 449 -26.13 -9.93 -1.88
CA ASP A 449 -26.82 -10.32 -0.65
C ASP A 449 -28.20 -9.67 -0.50
N ASN A 450 -28.29 -8.50 0.13
CA ASN A 450 -29.55 -7.82 0.38
C ASN A 450 -29.59 -6.46 -0.32
N PRO A 451 -30.12 -6.38 -1.57
CA PRO A 451 -30.12 -5.13 -2.33
C PRO A 451 -30.92 -3.98 -1.68
N THR A 452 -31.71 -4.27 -0.63
CA THR A 452 -32.42 -3.23 0.13
C THR A 452 -31.61 -2.63 1.27
N VAL A 453 -30.53 -3.30 1.69
CA VAL A 453 -29.64 -2.85 2.77
C VAL A 453 -28.27 -2.50 2.20
N ASP A 454 -27.53 -3.48 1.68
CA ASP A 454 -26.23 -3.30 1.05
C ASP A 454 -25.82 -4.48 0.14
N ASN A 455 -24.99 -4.16 -0.86
CA ASN A 455 -24.65 -5.06 -1.97
C ASN A 455 -23.50 -4.47 -2.83
N ASP A 456 -22.46 -5.26 -3.13
CA ASP A 456 -21.30 -4.80 -3.92
C ASP A 456 -21.65 -4.49 -5.38
N LEU A 457 -22.59 -5.21 -6.01
CA LEU A 457 -23.04 -4.91 -7.38
C LEU A 457 -23.74 -3.55 -7.44
N LEU A 458 -24.55 -3.24 -6.43
CA LEU A 458 -25.20 -1.93 -6.32
C LEU A 458 -24.20 -0.82 -6.02
N LEU A 459 -23.23 -1.06 -5.13
CA LEU A 459 -22.14 -0.13 -4.86
C LEU A 459 -21.39 0.22 -6.15
N ALA A 460 -20.97 -0.81 -6.89
CA ALA A 460 -20.23 -0.68 -8.14
C ALA A 460 -21.00 0.11 -9.20
N ALA A 461 -22.32 -0.07 -9.28
CA ALA A 461 -23.19 0.65 -10.20
C ALA A 461 -23.50 2.09 -9.75
N ALA A 462 -23.61 2.34 -8.44
CA ALA A 462 -24.03 3.63 -7.90
C ALA A 462 -22.89 4.63 -7.73
N VAL A 463 -21.66 4.16 -7.47
CA VAL A 463 -20.52 5.03 -7.14
C VAL A 463 -19.50 5.04 -8.27
N ASN A 464 -19.39 6.18 -8.95
CA ASN A 464 -18.36 6.39 -9.96
C ASN A 464 -17.01 6.65 -9.26
N GLY A 465 -15.92 6.20 -9.89
CA GLY A 465 -14.56 6.41 -9.38
C GLY A 465 -14.01 5.29 -8.49
N ILE A 466 -14.77 4.23 -8.21
CA ILE A 466 -14.25 2.98 -7.64
C ILE A 466 -13.76 2.08 -8.78
N ASP A 467 -12.47 1.71 -8.75
CA ASP A 467 -11.88 0.82 -9.76
C ASP A 467 -12.00 -0.65 -9.38
N VAL A 468 -11.82 -0.95 -8.08
CA VAL A 468 -11.85 -2.32 -7.56
C VAL A 468 -12.67 -2.38 -6.27
N ILE A 469 -13.49 -3.42 -6.15
CA ILE A 469 -14.13 -3.86 -4.91
C ILE A 469 -13.55 -5.22 -4.53
N VAL A 470 -12.99 -5.30 -3.33
CA VAL A 470 -12.55 -6.54 -2.68
C VAL A 470 -13.57 -6.86 -1.59
N GLY A 471 -14.49 -7.79 -1.88
CA GLY A 471 -15.68 -8.06 -1.07
C GLY A 471 -15.58 -9.23 -0.10
N GLY A 472 -16.61 -9.38 0.74
CA GLY A 472 -16.79 -10.40 1.78
C GLY A 472 -18.27 -10.67 2.10
N HIS A 473 -18.56 -11.21 3.29
CA HIS A 473 -19.89 -11.44 3.89
C HIS A 473 -20.69 -12.59 3.29
N SER A 474 -20.91 -12.55 1.98
CA SER A 474 -21.80 -13.49 1.27
C SER A 474 -21.20 -14.87 0.98
N HIS A 475 -19.94 -15.10 1.38
CA HIS A 475 -19.15 -16.31 1.10
C HIS A 475 -19.02 -16.67 -0.40
N THR A 476 -19.26 -15.69 -1.28
CA THR A 476 -19.35 -15.90 -2.72
C THR A 476 -17.99 -16.32 -3.29
N LYS A 477 -17.97 -17.44 -4.01
CA LYS A 477 -16.81 -17.88 -4.78
C LYS A 477 -16.83 -17.27 -6.18
N LEU A 478 -16.07 -16.20 -6.39
CA LEU A 478 -15.87 -15.63 -7.72
C LEU A 478 -14.65 -16.26 -8.40
N GLU A 479 -14.89 -17.28 -9.24
CA GLU A 479 -13.84 -17.99 -9.99
C GLU A 479 -13.01 -17.06 -10.89
N LYS A 480 -13.62 -15.95 -11.33
CA LYS A 480 -13.00 -14.88 -12.11
C LYS A 480 -13.52 -13.53 -11.61
N PRO A 481 -12.75 -12.44 -11.79
CA PRO A 481 -13.23 -11.09 -11.47
C PRO A 481 -14.47 -10.73 -12.29
N VAL A 482 -15.43 -10.06 -11.64
CA VAL A 482 -16.68 -9.58 -12.25
C VAL A 482 -16.54 -8.12 -12.62
N LEU A 483 -17.08 -7.68 -13.76
CA LEU A 483 -17.04 -6.29 -14.20
C LEU A 483 -18.42 -5.67 -14.19
N VAL A 484 -18.52 -4.50 -13.57
CA VAL A 484 -19.72 -3.65 -13.59
C VAL A 484 -19.41 -2.39 -14.39
N GLY A 485 -19.75 -2.42 -15.69
CA GLY A 485 -19.52 -1.33 -16.64
C GLY A 485 -20.69 -0.37 -16.82
N LYS A 486 -21.79 -0.55 -16.09
CA LYS A 486 -22.99 0.29 -16.19
C LYS A 486 -23.34 0.90 -14.85
N ASP A 487 -23.82 2.14 -14.88
CA ASP A 487 -24.38 2.80 -13.70
C ASP A 487 -25.80 2.30 -13.38
N SER A 488 -26.37 2.76 -12.26
CA SER A 488 -27.73 2.39 -11.82
C SER A 488 -28.85 2.80 -12.79
N SER A 489 -28.57 3.68 -13.76
CA SER A 489 -29.50 4.03 -14.84
C SER A 489 -29.34 3.19 -16.11
N GLY A 490 -28.34 2.29 -16.12
CA GLY A 490 -27.99 1.43 -17.25
C GLY A 490 -27.06 2.09 -18.27
N LYS A 491 -26.50 3.26 -17.98
CA LYS A 491 -25.56 3.97 -18.85
C LYS A 491 -24.14 3.45 -18.65
N GLU A 492 -23.38 3.33 -19.73
CA GLU A 492 -21.97 2.92 -19.69
C GLU A 492 -21.12 3.89 -18.85
N LYS A 493 -20.23 3.33 -18.04
CA LYS A 493 -19.24 4.02 -17.18
C LYS A 493 -17.90 3.29 -17.23
N ASP A 494 -16.87 3.87 -16.61
CA ASP A 494 -15.61 3.14 -16.39
C ASP A 494 -15.89 1.91 -15.50
N PRO A 495 -15.41 0.72 -15.89
CA PRO A 495 -15.80 -0.52 -15.24
C PRO A 495 -15.19 -0.65 -13.86
N THR A 496 -16.00 -1.08 -12.90
CA THR A 496 -15.53 -1.48 -11.56
C THR A 496 -15.35 -3.00 -11.53
N ILE A 497 -14.20 -3.46 -11.06
CA ILE A 497 -13.89 -4.89 -10.92
C ILE A 497 -14.29 -5.35 -9.51
N ILE A 498 -14.97 -6.49 -9.40
CA ILE A 498 -15.33 -7.09 -8.11
C ILE A 498 -14.66 -8.46 -7.98
N VAL A 499 -14.05 -8.70 -6.81
CA VAL A 499 -13.44 -9.99 -6.44
C VAL A 499 -13.84 -10.40 -5.02
N GLN A 500 -14.00 -11.70 -4.80
CA GLN A 500 -14.26 -12.32 -3.49
C GLN A 500 -13.70 -13.76 -3.49
N ALA A 501 -13.14 -14.21 -2.37
CA ALA A 501 -12.40 -15.46 -2.25
C ALA A 501 -13.14 -16.54 -1.44
N SER A 502 -14.46 -16.64 -1.62
CA SER A 502 -15.34 -17.57 -0.89
C SER A 502 -15.26 -17.40 0.63
N GLN A 503 -14.87 -18.42 1.40
CA GLN A 503 -14.85 -18.38 2.86
C GLN A 503 -13.78 -19.31 3.45
N TYR A 504 -13.63 -19.29 4.77
CA TYR A 504 -12.94 -20.30 5.59
C TYR A 504 -11.46 -20.53 5.26
N SER A 505 -10.83 -19.56 4.58
CA SER A 505 -9.49 -19.71 4.01
C SER A 505 -9.38 -20.90 3.05
N GLU A 506 -10.45 -21.25 2.33
CA GLU A 506 -10.39 -22.26 1.27
C GLU A 506 -9.52 -21.76 0.11
N PHE A 507 -9.53 -20.44 -0.14
CA PHE A 507 -8.81 -19.79 -1.22
C PHE A 507 -8.03 -18.55 -0.74
N LEU A 508 -6.91 -18.28 -1.41
CA LEU A 508 -6.29 -16.95 -1.48
C LEU A 508 -6.64 -16.35 -2.84
N GLY A 509 -7.38 -15.24 -2.82
CA GLY A 509 -7.69 -14.49 -4.04
C GLY A 509 -6.50 -13.68 -4.51
N THR A 510 -6.31 -13.58 -5.82
CA THR A 510 -5.30 -12.73 -6.46
C THR A 510 -5.94 -11.91 -7.57
N LEU A 511 -5.53 -10.65 -7.72
CA LEU A 511 -5.98 -9.76 -8.78
C LEU A 511 -4.83 -8.84 -9.21
N ASP A 512 -4.54 -8.83 -10.51
CA ASP A 512 -3.76 -7.78 -11.16
C ASP A 512 -4.72 -6.85 -11.90
N VAL A 513 -4.52 -5.55 -11.74
CA VAL A 513 -5.25 -4.51 -12.47
C VAL A 513 -4.26 -3.58 -13.13
N ASP A 514 -4.33 -3.51 -14.45
CA ASP A 514 -3.53 -2.61 -15.26
C ASP A 514 -4.26 -1.29 -15.45
N PHE A 515 -3.58 -0.20 -15.12
CA PHE A 515 -4.07 1.16 -15.25
C PHE A 515 -3.32 1.93 -16.33
N ASP A 516 -4.03 2.77 -17.07
CA ASP A 516 -3.42 3.82 -17.88
C ASP A 516 -2.95 5.02 -17.01
N LYS A 517 -2.41 6.04 -17.67
CA LYS A 517 -1.89 7.25 -17.01
C LYS A 517 -2.99 8.11 -16.39
N GLU A 518 -4.20 8.06 -16.93
CA GLU A 518 -5.38 8.72 -16.38
C GLU A 518 -5.94 7.99 -15.15
N GLY A 519 -5.52 6.74 -14.92
CA GLY A 519 -6.01 5.91 -13.83
C GLY A 519 -7.20 5.03 -14.22
N LYS A 520 -7.47 4.87 -15.52
CA LYS A 520 -8.52 3.96 -15.98
C LYS A 520 -8.00 2.54 -16.07
N VAL A 521 -8.84 1.59 -15.71
CA VAL A 521 -8.61 0.16 -15.88
C VAL A 521 -8.56 -0.19 -17.37
N VAL A 522 -7.44 -0.76 -17.84
CA VAL A 522 -7.25 -1.18 -19.24
C VAL A 522 -7.13 -2.70 -19.39
N ALA A 523 -6.76 -3.42 -18.34
CA ALA A 523 -6.76 -4.88 -18.30
C ALA A 523 -6.78 -5.37 -16.85
N HIS A 524 -7.20 -6.63 -16.65
CA HIS A 524 -7.15 -7.27 -15.35
C HIS A 524 -6.99 -8.77 -15.49
N ALA A 525 -6.40 -9.41 -14.48
CA ALA A 525 -6.30 -10.85 -14.37
C ALA A 525 -6.40 -11.27 -12.91
N GLY A 526 -7.37 -12.12 -12.58
CA GLY A 526 -7.52 -12.63 -11.22
C GLY A 526 -7.81 -14.12 -11.20
N LYS A 527 -7.44 -14.77 -10.09
CA LYS A 527 -7.66 -16.19 -9.84
C LYS A 527 -7.70 -16.48 -8.35
N LEU A 528 -8.29 -17.62 -7.99
CA LEU A 528 -8.26 -18.19 -6.67
C LEU A 528 -7.16 -19.26 -6.57
N ILE A 529 -6.34 -19.21 -5.52
CA ILE A 529 -5.36 -20.23 -5.19
C ILE A 529 -5.95 -21.12 -4.10
N GLU A 530 -6.12 -22.41 -4.37
CA GLU A 530 -6.60 -23.38 -3.37
C GLU A 530 -5.60 -23.54 -2.22
N ILE A 531 -6.05 -23.30 -0.99
CA ILE A 531 -5.19 -23.38 0.21
C ILE A 531 -5.00 -24.83 0.66
N LYS A 532 -6.00 -25.71 0.47
CA LYS A 532 -5.94 -27.09 0.95
C LYS A 532 -4.72 -27.87 0.42
N ASP A 533 -4.28 -27.55 -0.79
CA ASP A 533 -3.19 -28.22 -1.53
C ASP A 533 -1.80 -27.70 -1.14
N GLN A 534 -1.74 -26.61 -0.37
CA GLN A 534 -0.49 -26.00 0.04
C GLN A 534 0.17 -26.78 1.18
N VAL A 535 1.51 -26.73 1.21
CA VAL A 535 2.29 -27.25 2.34
C VAL A 535 2.27 -26.21 3.47
N GLU A 536 2.21 -26.68 4.71
CA GLU A 536 2.24 -25.79 5.88
C GLU A 536 3.59 -25.08 6.02
N ASP A 537 3.57 -23.76 6.20
CA ASP A 537 4.75 -23.01 6.59
C ASP A 537 5.18 -23.38 8.01
N LYS A 538 6.46 -23.74 8.18
CA LYS A 538 7.00 -24.23 9.45
C LYS A 538 6.92 -23.21 10.59
N ALA A 539 7.09 -21.92 10.30
CA ALA A 539 7.07 -20.88 11.34
C ALA A 539 5.62 -20.62 11.79
N ALA A 540 4.68 -20.56 10.85
CA ALA A 540 3.25 -20.46 11.17
C ALA A 540 2.74 -21.71 11.90
N ALA A 541 3.14 -22.92 11.48
CA ALA A 541 2.77 -24.16 12.17
C ALA A 541 3.27 -24.19 13.62
N ALA A 542 4.51 -23.76 13.86
CA ALA A 542 5.06 -23.64 15.21
C ALA A 542 4.32 -22.59 16.07
N LEU A 543 3.86 -21.50 15.44
CA LEU A 543 3.07 -20.46 16.11
C LEU A 543 1.67 -20.98 16.48
N LEU A 544 0.99 -21.60 15.52
CA LEU A 544 -0.32 -22.23 15.69
C LEU A 544 -0.30 -23.28 16.81
N LYS A 545 0.80 -24.04 16.92
CA LYS A 545 0.93 -25.11 17.92
C LYS A 545 0.70 -24.63 19.36
N LYS A 546 1.11 -23.39 19.68
CA LYS A 546 0.89 -22.76 21.01
C LYS A 546 -0.59 -22.68 21.38
N TYR A 547 -1.44 -22.49 20.37
CA TYR A 547 -2.88 -22.37 20.51
C TYR A 547 -3.56 -23.73 20.39
N SER A 548 -3.15 -24.56 19.43
CA SER A 548 -3.77 -25.85 19.17
C SER A 548 -3.67 -26.80 20.37
N ASP A 549 -2.57 -26.79 21.13
CA ASP A 549 -2.43 -27.64 22.33
C ASP A 549 -3.50 -27.37 23.39
N LYS A 550 -3.92 -26.10 23.54
CA LYS A 550 -4.99 -25.71 24.45
C LYS A 550 -6.36 -26.06 23.88
N ILE A 551 -6.58 -25.88 22.57
CA ILE A 551 -7.80 -26.34 21.91
C ILE A 551 -7.95 -27.87 22.03
N ASP A 552 -6.88 -28.63 21.87
CA ASP A 552 -6.88 -30.08 22.06
C ASP A 552 -7.24 -30.48 23.50
N THR A 553 -6.84 -29.66 24.47
CA THR A 553 -7.22 -29.84 25.88
C THR A 553 -8.70 -29.53 26.10
N ILE A 554 -9.21 -28.44 25.53
CA ILE A 554 -10.62 -28.04 25.62
C ILE A 554 -11.51 -29.09 24.97
N ASN A 555 -11.14 -29.58 23.79
CA ASN A 555 -11.86 -30.65 23.09
C ASN A 555 -12.04 -31.90 23.95
N LYS A 556 -11.07 -32.22 24.82
CA LYS A 556 -11.13 -33.37 25.74
C LYS A 556 -11.81 -33.06 27.08
N THR A 557 -12.17 -31.80 27.32
CA THR A 557 -12.79 -31.38 28.58
C THR A 557 -14.21 -31.91 28.65
N GLU A 558 -14.54 -32.61 29.74
CA GLU A 558 -15.88 -33.10 30.02
C GLU A 558 -16.80 -31.93 30.41
N ILE A 559 -18.02 -31.90 29.87
CA ILE A 559 -19.00 -30.83 30.13
C ILE A 559 -19.82 -31.05 31.42
N GLY A 560 -19.50 -32.10 32.19
CA GLY A 560 -20.21 -32.47 33.41
C GLY A 560 -21.56 -33.13 33.15
N VAL A 561 -21.73 -33.75 31.98
CA VAL A 561 -22.94 -34.48 31.56
C VAL A 561 -22.54 -35.90 31.18
N VAL A 562 -23.37 -36.87 31.54
CA VAL A 562 -23.13 -38.29 31.22
C VAL A 562 -24.21 -38.80 30.29
N ALA A 563 -23.82 -39.38 29.16
CA ALA A 563 -24.70 -40.18 28.31
C ALA A 563 -24.77 -41.60 28.87
N GLU A 564 -25.95 -42.04 29.32
CA GLU A 564 -26.15 -43.40 29.88
C GLU A 564 -25.97 -44.48 28.81
N GLU A 565 -26.34 -44.11 27.59
CA GLU A 565 -26.25 -44.88 26.36
C GLU A 565 -25.74 -43.94 25.25
N GLU A 566 -25.19 -44.52 24.18
CA GLU A 566 -24.78 -43.75 23.01
C GLU A 566 -25.99 -43.01 22.42
N LEU A 567 -25.84 -41.70 22.19
CA LEU A 567 -26.84 -40.90 21.47
C LEU A 567 -26.60 -41.06 19.98
N GLN A 568 -27.38 -41.93 19.36
CA GLN A 568 -27.11 -42.43 18.00
C GLN A 568 -27.49 -41.43 16.91
N THR A 569 -26.73 -41.44 15.81
CA THR A 569 -27.08 -40.78 14.54
C THR A 569 -27.17 -41.81 13.40
N PRO A 570 -28.16 -42.72 13.45
CA PRO A 570 -28.19 -43.86 12.54
C PRO A 570 -28.33 -43.41 11.09
N ARG A 571 -27.85 -44.24 10.16
CA ARG A 571 -27.99 -44.09 8.71
C ARG A 571 -28.52 -45.37 8.09
N THR A 572 -29.16 -45.25 6.92
CA THR A 572 -29.74 -46.42 6.23
C THR A 572 -28.69 -47.32 5.61
N ASP A 573 -27.51 -46.79 5.26
CA ASP A 573 -26.45 -47.50 4.54
C ASP A 573 -26.96 -48.22 3.28
N GLY A 574 -27.93 -47.60 2.58
CA GLY A 574 -28.57 -48.14 1.39
C GLY A 574 -29.77 -49.08 1.64
N ASP A 575 -30.11 -49.36 2.90
CA ASP A 575 -31.29 -50.12 3.30
C ASP A 575 -32.36 -49.22 3.94
N ASP A 576 -33.36 -48.84 3.14
CA ASP A 576 -34.43 -47.94 3.55
C ASP A 576 -35.38 -48.53 4.62
N THR A 577 -35.17 -49.78 5.05
CA THR A 577 -35.89 -50.35 6.22
C THR A 577 -35.26 -49.99 7.56
N LYS A 578 -33.96 -49.65 7.58
CA LYS A 578 -33.22 -49.27 8.79
C LYS A 578 -33.55 -47.85 9.27
N PRO A 579 -33.41 -47.54 10.57
CA PRO A 579 -33.61 -46.19 11.08
C PRO A 579 -32.56 -45.22 10.52
N SER A 580 -32.89 -43.94 10.43
CA SER A 580 -31.92 -42.89 10.12
C SER A 580 -32.27 -41.55 10.73
N VAL A 581 -31.26 -40.79 11.18
CA VAL A 581 -31.39 -39.38 11.63
C VAL A 581 -31.98 -38.47 10.53
N ARG A 582 -32.00 -38.95 9.28
CA ARG A 582 -32.54 -38.28 8.10
C ARG A 582 -33.93 -38.74 7.66
N LYS A 583 -34.63 -39.53 8.49
CA LYS A 583 -36.03 -39.92 8.24
C LYS A 583 -36.82 -40.36 9.48
N ASN A 584 -36.16 -40.50 10.62
CA ASN A 584 -36.75 -40.90 11.89
C ASN A 584 -36.39 -39.87 12.96
N GLU A 585 -37.29 -39.70 13.93
CA GLU A 585 -36.99 -39.00 15.19
C GLU A 585 -35.80 -39.69 15.90
N THR A 586 -34.92 -38.89 16.51
CA THR A 586 -33.79 -39.38 17.31
C THR A 586 -33.73 -38.63 18.64
N ALA A 587 -33.20 -39.28 19.68
CA ALA A 587 -33.02 -38.63 20.98
C ALA A 587 -32.12 -37.39 20.88
N LEU A 588 -31.03 -37.48 20.11
CA LEU A 588 -30.13 -36.35 19.90
C LEU A 588 -30.80 -35.18 19.16
N GLY A 589 -31.59 -35.47 18.12
CA GLY A 589 -32.39 -34.45 17.43
C GLY A 589 -33.39 -33.75 18.35
N ASN A 590 -34.01 -34.49 19.28
CA ASN A 590 -34.90 -33.92 20.30
C ASN A 590 -34.13 -33.00 21.26
N ILE A 591 -32.99 -33.44 21.79
CA ILE A 591 -32.16 -32.65 22.71
C ILE A 591 -31.71 -31.35 22.04
N ILE A 592 -31.23 -31.42 20.79
CA ILE A 592 -30.80 -30.23 20.04
C ILE A 592 -31.97 -29.25 19.90
N THR A 593 -33.11 -29.71 19.42
CA THR A 593 -34.27 -28.84 19.19
C THR A 593 -34.88 -28.29 20.48
N ASP A 594 -34.80 -29.03 21.59
CA ASP A 594 -35.20 -28.53 22.92
C ASP A 594 -34.33 -27.35 23.37
N GLY A 595 -33.01 -27.47 23.17
CA GLY A 595 -32.07 -26.38 23.41
C GLY A 595 -32.41 -25.16 22.55
N MET A 596 -32.59 -25.36 21.24
CA MET A 596 -32.98 -24.30 20.30
C MET A 596 -34.27 -23.60 20.72
N LEU A 597 -35.31 -24.36 21.07
CA LEU A 597 -36.58 -23.78 21.51
C LEU A 597 -36.44 -23.02 22.84
N SER A 598 -35.74 -23.61 23.81
CA SER A 598 -35.50 -22.99 25.11
C SER A 598 -34.75 -21.67 24.97
N LYS A 599 -33.68 -21.66 24.17
CA LYS A 599 -32.85 -20.49 23.92
C LYS A 599 -33.62 -19.42 23.14
N ALA A 600 -34.28 -19.77 22.05
CA ALA A 600 -35.07 -18.83 21.25
C ALA A 600 -36.17 -18.15 22.09
N LYS A 601 -36.82 -18.87 23.01
CA LYS A 601 -37.82 -18.30 23.93
C LYS A 601 -37.27 -17.26 24.91
N GLN A 602 -35.97 -17.24 25.17
CA GLN A 602 -35.33 -16.18 25.97
C GLN A 602 -35.27 -14.85 25.21
N PHE A 603 -35.30 -14.89 23.87
CA PHE A 603 -35.27 -13.71 23.00
C PHE A 603 -36.67 -13.30 22.56
N ASP A 604 -37.49 -14.26 22.14
CA ASP A 604 -38.91 -14.05 21.84
C ASP A 604 -39.76 -15.17 22.44
N ASN A 605 -40.50 -14.85 23.49
CA ASN A 605 -41.37 -15.81 24.18
C ASN A 605 -42.53 -16.33 23.32
N LYS A 606 -42.77 -15.75 22.13
CA LYS A 606 -43.76 -16.21 21.15
C LYS A 606 -43.27 -17.38 20.30
N VAL A 607 -41.99 -17.73 20.35
CA VAL A 607 -41.45 -18.90 19.63
C VAL A 607 -42.14 -20.16 20.14
N ILE A 608 -42.90 -20.84 19.28
CA ILE A 608 -43.68 -22.02 19.65
C ILE A 608 -42.96 -23.34 19.33
N MET A 609 -42.05 -23.33 18.36
CA MET A 609 -41.47 -24.53 17.76
C MET A 609 -40.02 -24.29 17.35
N ALA A 610 -39.18 -25.31 17.39
CA ALA A 610 -37.83 -25.26 16.84
C ALA A 610 -37.52 -26.47 15.96
N PHE A 611 -36.71 -26.29 14.93
CA PHE A 611 -36.35 -27.31 13.95
C PHE A 611 -34.84 -27.48 13.82
N GLN A 612 -34.42 -28.73 13.57
CA GLN A 612 -33.06 -29.05 13.16
C GLN A 612 -33.11 -30.04 12.01
N ASN A 613 -32.55 -29.68 10.86
CA ASN A 613 -32.41 -30.62 9.74
C ASN A 613 -31.44 -31.75 10.13
N GLY A 614 -31.82 -33.00 9.85
CA GLY A 614 -31.03 -34.20 10.17
C GLY A 614 -29.71 -34.26 9.42
N GLY A 615 -29.59 -33.55 8.29
CA GLY A 615 -28.34 -33.32 7.57
C GLY A 615 -27.33 -32.48 8.37
N GLY A 616 -27.81 -31.62 9.28
CA GLY A 616 -27.00 -30.81 10.18
C GLY A 616 -26.44 -31.55 11.39
N ILE A 617 -27.02 -32.72 11.76
CA ILE A 617 -26.55 -33.56 12.87
C ILE A 617 -25.54 -34.57 12.32
N ARG A 618 -24.28 -34.47 12.74
CA ARG A 618 -23.15 -35.09 12.00
C ARG A 618 -22.48 -36.27 12.68
N ALA A 619 -22.64 -36.41 13.98
CA ALA A 619 -22.01 -37.47 14.75
C ALA A 619 -22.90 -37.87 15.93
N GLU A 620 -22.71 -39.10 16.36
CA GLU A 620 -23.15 -39.63 17.64
C GLU A 620 -22.39 -38.99 18.81
N ILE A 621 -22.97 -39.12 20.01
CA ILE A 621 -22.24 -38.89 21.27
C ILE A 621 -22.07 -40.23 21.96
N GLY A 622 -20.82 -40.55 22.32
CA GLY A 622 -20.48 -41.83 22.92
C GLY A 622 -21.10 -42.01 24.30
N LYS A 623 -21.27 -43.27 24.71
CA LYS A 623 -21.64 -43.58 26.10
C LYS A 623 -20.53 -43.11 27.05
N GLY A 624 -20.91 -42.43 28.14
CA GLY A 624 -20.00 -41.96 29.17
C GLY A 624 -20.02 -40.43 29.33
N PRO A 625 -18.98 -39.86 29.95
CA PRO A 625 -18.84 -38.41 30.08
C PRO A 625 -18.76 -37.75 28.70
N ILE A 626 -19.63 -36.77 28.47
CA ILE A 626 -19.67 -36.02 27.21
C ILE A 626 -18.60 -34.94 27.26
N THR A 627 -17.85 -34.79 26.17
CA THR A 627 -16.79 -33.79 26.00
C THR A 627 -17.24 -32.62 25.13
N VAL A 628 -16.54 -31.48 25.23
CA VAL A 628 -16.75 -30.32 24.34
C VAL A 628 -16.54 -30.70 22.88
N GLY A 629 -15.51 -31.51 22.60
CA GLY A 629 -15.19 -31.96 21.24
C GLY A 629 -16.31 -32.79 20.62
N GLU A 630 -16.96 -33.67 21.38
CA GLU A 630 -18.13 -34.42 20.91
C GLU A 630 -19.28 -33.48 20.56
N VAL A 631 -19.61 -32.51 21.43
CA VAL A 631 -20.70 -31.54 21.18
C VAL A 631 -20.48 -30.76 19.88
N ILE A 632 -19.25 -30.31 19.63
CA ILE A 632 -18.90 -29.60 18.39
C ILE A 632 -18.97 -30.54 17.19
N THR A 633 -18.53 -31.79 17.33
CA THR A 633 -18.54 -32.77 16.24
C THR A 633 -19.98 -33.10 15.80
N VAL A 634 -20.95 -33.03 16.72
CA VAL A 634 -22.38 -33.20 16.40
C VAL A 634 -22.88 -32.06 15.50
N LEU A 635 -22.50 -30.81 15.78
CA LEU A 635 -22.91 -29.59 15.04
C LEU A 635 -21.67 -28.80 14.53
N PRO A 636 -20.94 -29.33 13.54
CA PRO A 636 -19.59 -28.85 13.21
C PRO A 636 -19.57 -27.67 12.24
N PHE A 637 -20.73 -27.26 11.75
CA PHE A 637 -20.84 -26.23 10.70
C PHE A 637 -20.77 -24.81 11.26
N GLY A 638 -20.88 -24.65 12.58
CA GLY A 638 -20.91 -23.33 13.20
C GLY A 638 -22.13 -22.53 12.75
N ASN A 639 -23.29 -23.18 12.59
CA ASN A 639 -24.50 -22.43 12.30
C ASN A 639 -24.91 -21.61 13.53
N THR A 640 -25.72 -20.60 13.28
CA THR A 640 -26.35 -19.78 14.28
C THR A 640 -27.83 -20.15 14.42
N LEU A 641 -28.41 -19.85 15.60
CA LEU A 641 -29.83 -19.97 15.85
C LEU A 641 -30.58 -18.79 15.22
N ALA A 642 -31.54 -19.07 14.35
CA ALA A 642 -32.40 -18.06 13.72
C ALA A 642 -33.86 -18.24 14.14
N THR A 643 -34.60 -17.13 14.26
CA THR A 643 -36.07 -17.12 14.39
C THR A 643 -36.72 -16.68 13.09
N MET A 644 -37.95 -17.14 12.86
CA MET A 644 -38.65 -16.91 11.59
C MET A 644 -40.15 -16.76 11.82
N GLU A 645 -40.75 -15.72 11.22
CA GLU A 645 -42.21 -15.55 11.17
C GLU A 645 -42.79 -16.31 9.97
N ILE A 646 -43.51 -17.39 10.26
CA ILE A 646 -44.03 -18.33 9.26
C ILE A 646 -45.54 -18.47 9.33
N THR A 647 -46.22 -18.57 8.19
CA THR A 647 -47.65 -18.92 8.16
C THR A 647 -47.86 -20.42 8.37
N GLY A 648 -49.03 -20.83 8.85
CA GLY A 648 -49.35 -22.25 9.00
C GLY A 648 -49.25 -23.03 7.68
N ALA A 649 -49.62 -22.42 6.56
CA ALA A 649 -49.49 -23.02 5.23
C ALA A 649 -48.02 -23.23 4.83
N GLU A 650 -47.16 -22.23 5.05
CA GLU A 650 -45.72 -22.33 4.81
C GLU A 650 -45.07 -23.39 5.70
N LEU A 651 -45.49 -23.48 6.96
CA LEU A 651 -45.01 -24.51 7.89
C LEU A 651 -45.39 -25.93 7.44
N LYS A 652 -46.62 -26.13 6.97
CA LYS A 652 -47.05 -27.40 6.37
C LYS A 652 -46.22 -27.73 5.13
N ALA A 653 -46.00 -26.77 4.24
CA ALA A 653 -45.17 -26.96 3.05
C ALA A 653 -43.72 -27.35 3.42
N ALA A 654 -43.15 -26.77 4.48
CA ALA A 654 -41.84 -27.17 4.98
C ALA A 654 -41.82 -28.64 5.44
N PHE A 655 -42.82 -29.09 6.20
CA PHE A 655 -42.89 -30.50 6.59
C PHE A 655 -43.18 -31.46 5.43
N GLU A 656 -43.88 -31.01 4.38
CA GLU A 656 -43.97 -31.79 3.14
C GLU A 656 -42.59 -31.99 2.48
N ILE A 657 -41.75 -30.94 2.47
CA ILE A 657 -40.36 -31.02 2.01
C ILE A 657 -39.55 -31.98 2.90
N SER A 658 -39.72 -31.92 4.23
CA SER A 658 -39.08 -32.82 5.20
C SER A 658 -39.36 -34.29 4.87
N PHE A 659 -40.62 -34.62 4.51
CA PHE A 659 -41.04 -35.98 4.23
C PHE A 659 -40.96 -36.38 2.75
N LYS A 660 -40.52 -35.51 1.83
CA LYS A 660 -40.64 -35.70 0.38
C LYS A 660 -40.09 -37.01 -0.17
N THR A 661 -38.96 -37.49 0.36
CA THR A 661 -38.28 -38.71 -0.12
C THR A 661 -38.57 -39.96 0.72
N TYR A 662 -39.31 -39.84 1.82
CA TYR A 662 -39.61 -40.96 2.73
C TYR A 662 -40.19 -42.17 1.95
N PRO A 663 -39.75 -43.42 2.23
CA PRO A 663 -38.88 -43.86 3.33
C PRO A 663 -37.37 -43.72 3.07
N LYS A 664 -36.96 -43.08 1.97
CA LYS A 664 -35.54 -42.76 1.74
C LYS A 664 -35.08 -41.65 2.66
N GLU A 665 -33.78 -41.57 2.87
CA GLU A 665 -33.18 -40.48 3.63
C GLU A 665 -33.40 -39.12 2.96
N ASN A 666 -33.59 -38.10 3.79
CA ASN A 666 -33.62 -36.70 3.40
C ASN A 666 -32.70 -35.90 4.34
N GLY A 667 -31.67 -35.23 3.83
CA GLY A 667 -30.87 -34.30 4.64
C GLY A 667 -31.75 -33.24 5.32
N GLY A 668 -32.79 -32.80 4.62
CA GLY A 668 -33.77 -31.86 5.12
C GLY A 668 -34.79 -32.43 6.11
N PHE A 669 -34.71 -33.68 6.56
CA PHE A 669 -35.67 -34.18 7.55
C PHE A 669 -35.58 -33.36 8.85
N LEU A 670 -36.68 -32.72 9.28
CA LEU A 670 -36.70 -31.85 10.45
C LEU A 670 -36.99 -32.65 11.72
N HIS A 671 -36.02 -32.66 12.64
CA HIS A 671 -36.28 -32.90 14.05
C HIS A 671 -37.02 -31.70 14.63
N VAL A 672 -37.81 -31.89 15.68
CA VAL A 672 -38.71 -30.86 16.20
C VAL A 672 -38.78 -30.81 17.72
N ALA A 673 -38.91 -29.61 18.27
CA ALA A 673 -39.31 -29.35 19.65
C ALA A 673 -40.55 -28.46 19.70
N GLY A 674 -41.35 -28.60 20.75
CA GLY A 674 -42.56 -27.80 20.96
C GLY A 674 -43.76 -28.22 20.10
N ALA A 675 -43.65 -29.32 19.35
CA ALA A 675 -44.72 -29.80 18.48
C ALA A 675 -44.80 -31.32 18.36
N LYS A 676 -45.96 -31.78 17.89
CA LYS A 676 -46.24 -33.13 17.44
C LYS A 676 -46.67 -33.10 15.98
N ILE A 677 -45.99 -33.90 15.15
CA ILE A 677 -46.20 -34.00 13.71
C ILE A 677 -46.69 -35.40 13.39
N GLU A 678 -47.82 -35.50 12.68
CA GLU A 678 -48.36 -36.76 12.18
C GLU A 678 -48.37 -36.72 10.66
N PHE A 679 -47.81 -37.74 10.03
CA PHE A 679 -47.78 -37.88 8.57
C PHE A 679 -48.20 -39.27 8.12
N ASP A 680 -48.65 -39.39 6.88
CA ASP A 680 -49.08 -40.64 6.25
C ASP A 680 -48.12 -40.96 5.10
N SER A 681 -47.20 -41.90 5.34
CA SER A 681 -46.20 -42.30 4.35
C SER A 681 -46.76 -43.01 3.12
N SER A 682 -48.01 -43.49 3.16
CA SER A 682 -48.67 -44.12 2.02
C SER A 682 -49.18 -43.12 0.98
N LYS A 683 -49.24 -41.84 1.33
CA LYS A 683 -49.69 -40.77 0.43
C LYS A 683 -48.56 -40.29 -0.52
N PRO A 684 -48.92 -39.74 -1.69
CA PRO A 684 -47.97 -39.08 -2.58
C PRO A 684 -47.18 -37.98 -1.85
N ALA A 685 -45.95 -37.71 -2.29
CA ALA A 685 -45.19 -36.56 -1.79
C ALA A 685 -45.99 -35.26 -1.99
N ASN A 686 -45.87 -34.32 -1.05
CA ASN A 686 -46.68 -33.09 -0.93
C ASN A 686 -48.12 -33.30 -0.44
N GLU A 687 -48.51 -34.52 -0.08
CA GLU A 687 -49.81 -34.83 0.54
C GLU A 687 -49.64 -35.64 1.85
N ARG A 688 -48.41 -35.72 2.39
CA ARG A 688 -48.06 -36.63 3.49
C ARG A 688 -48.40 -36.07 4.86
N VAL A 689 -48.34 -34.76 5.07
CA VAL A 689 -48.61 -34.14 6.37
C VAL A 689 -50.10 -34.25 6.69
N VAL A 690 -50.42 -34.93 7.81
CA VAL A 690 -51.80 -35.10 8.30
C VAL A 690 -52.14 -34.05 9.35
N SER A 691 -51.27 -33.87 10.34
CA SER A 691 -51.47 -32.85 11.37
C SER A 691 -50.13 -32.28 11.88
N ILE A 692 -50.16 -30.99 12.22
CA ILE A 692 -49.08 -30.29 12.94
C ILE A 692 -49.74 -29.62 14.14
N LYS A 693 -49.34 -30.05 15.34
CA LYS A 693 -49.85 -29.49 16.59
C LYS A 693 -48.70 -28.92 17.41
N TYR A 694 -48.83 -27.69 17.88
CA TYR A 694 -47.85 -27.11 18.80
C TYR A 694 -48.35 -27.20 20.25
N LYS A 695 -47.42 -27.20 21.19
CA LYS A 695 -47.72 -27.19 22.62
C LYS A 695 -47.91 -25.76 23.10
N SER A 696 -49.13 -25.40 23.52
CA SER A 696 -49.43 -24.09 24.10
C SER A 696 -48.84 -23.93 25.50
N ALA A 697 -48.92 -22.70 26.04
CA ALA A 697 -48.39 -22.36 27.35
C ALA A 697 -48.99 -23.18 28.52
N ASP A 698 -50.24 -23.63 28.38
CA ASP A 698 -50.93 -24.51 29.34
C ASP A 698 -50.60 -26.01 29.15
N GLY A 699 -49.77 -26.34 28.16
CA GLY A 699 -49.35 -27.70 27.84
C GLY A 699 -50.29 -28.48 26.93
N SER A 700 -51.41 -27.90 26.49
CA SER A 700 -52.32 -28.54 25.53
C SER A 700 -51.74 -28.52 24.10
N LEU A 701 -52.20 -29.45 23.25
CA LEU A 701 -51.81 -29.50 21.84
C LEU A 701 -52.84 -28.76 21.00
N VAL A 702 -52.39 -27.77 20.24
CA VAL A 702 -53.23 -26.90 19.40
C VAL A 702 -52.84 -27.09 17.93
N ASP A 703 -53.82 -27.31 17.06
CA ASP A 703 -53.62 -27.44 15.63
C ASP A 703 -53.15 -26.13 14.99
N ILE A 704 -52.15 -26.22 14.11
CA ILE A 704 -51.71 -25.11 13.25
C ILE A 704 -52.79 -24.76 12.23
N LYS A 705 -53.10 -23.48 12.10
CA LYS A 705 -54.05 -22.95 11.11
C LYS A 705 -53.33 -22.26 9.97
N ASP A 706 -53.75 -22.55 8.74
CA ASP A 706 -53.04 -22.16 7.51
C ASP A 706 -52.79 -20.65 7.39
N ASN A 707 -53.78 -19.84 7.75
CA ASN A 707 -53.75 -18.38 7.58
C ASN A 707 -53.22 -17.62 8.81
N GLU A 708 -52.84 -18.33 9.88
CA GLU A 708 -52.23 -17.71 11.06
C GLU A 708 -50.71 -17.70 10.94
N LYS A 709 -50.08 -16.70 11.55
CA LYS A 709 -48.62 -16.56 11.62
C LYS A 709 -48.12 -17.05 12.97
N TYR A 710 -46.96 -17.71 12.95
CA TYR A 710 -46.30 -18.28 14.10
C TYR A 710 -44.83 -17.91 14.10
N MET A 711 -44.24 -17.81 15.29
CA MET A 711 -42.80 -17.64 15.44
C MET A 711 -42.17 -19.00 15.70
N VAL A 712 -41.16 -19.35 14.92
CA VAL A 712 -40.42 -20.61 15.01
C VAL A 712 -38.91 -20.35 15.01
N ALA A 713 -38.12 -21.34 15.42
CA ALA A 713 -36.67 -21.28 15.39
C ALA A 713 -36.07 -22.41 14.53
N THR A 714 -34.93 -22.16 13.90
CA THR A 714 -34.15 -23.18 13.16
C THR A 714 -32.69 -22.73 13.08
N ASN A 715 -31.80 -23.53 12.50
CA ASN A 715 -30.44 -23.09 12.19
C ASN A 715 -30.41 -22.19 10.94
N ALA A 716 -29.48 -21.25 10.88
CA ALA A 716 -29.40 -20.26 9.81
C ALA A 716 -29.28 -20.88 8.41
N PHE A 717 -28.55 -22.00 8.24
CA PHE A 717 -28.49 -22.74 6.97
C PHE A 717 -29.88 -23.13 6.46
N THR A 718 -30.70 -23.71 7.33
CA THR A 718 -32.06 -24.12 6.98
C THR A 718 -32.97 -22.91 6.79
N ALA A 719 -32.83 -21.86 7.61
CA ALA A 719 -33.60 -20.62 7.48
C ALA A 719 -33.38 -19.92 6.13
N LYS A 720 -32.16 -20.00 5.58
CA LYS A 720 -31.79 -19.46 4.25
C LYS A 720 -32.24 -20.34 3.07
N GLY A 721 -32.91 -21.47 3.34
CA GLY A 721 -33.42 -22.39 2.30
C GLY A 721 -32.53 -23.60 2.01
N GLY A 722 -31.48 -23.84 2.80
CA GLY A 722 -30.65 -25.03 2.70
C GLY A 722 -31.46 -26.34 2.71
N ASP A 723 -30.95 -27.42 2.12
CA ASP A 723 -31.66 -28.71 1.91
C ASP A 723 -32.92 -28.64 1.00
N GLY A 724 -33.06 -27.56 0.23
CA GLY A 724 -34.17 -27.37 -0.72
C GLY A 724 -35.45 -26.90 -0.04
N TYR A 725 -35.31 -26.11 1.02
CA TYR A 725 -36.40 -25.43 1.72
C TYR A 725 -36.74 -24.11 1.02
N ASP A 726 -37.20 -24.19 -0.24
CA ASP A 726 -37.55 -23.01 -1.06
C ASP A 726 -38.58 -22.10 -0.36
N VAL A 727 -39.43 -22.68 0.49
CA VAL A 727 -40.36 -21.93 1.34
C VAL A 727 -39.64 -21.06 2.37
N PHE A 728 -38.56 -21.55 2.98
CA PHE A 728 -37.75 -20.77 3.92
C PHE A 728 -36.89 -19.75 3.18
N GLU A 729 -36.32 -20.10 2.02
CA GLU A 729 -35.60 -19.14 1.15
C GLU A 729 -36.49 -17.94 0.81
N LYS A 730 -37.75 -18.19 0.46
CA LYS A 730 -38.74 -17.14 0.19
C LYS A 730 -38.99 -16.27 1.43
N ILE A 731 -39.20 -16.88 2.60
CA ILE A 731 -39.42 -16.15 3.85
C ILE A 731 -38.19 -15.29 4.21
N TYR A 732 -36.99 -15.83 4.02
CA TYR A 732 -35.72 -15.12 4.22
C TYR A 732 -35.62 -13.90 3.31
N LYS A 733 -35.85 -14.07 2.00
CA LYS A 733 -35.83 -12.96 1.01
C LYS A 733 -36.89 -11.89 1.28
N GLU A 734 -37.97 -12.23 1.98
CA GLU A 734 -38.99 -11.28 2.43
C GLU A 734 -38.64 -10.57 3.75
N GLY A 735 -37.45 -10.82 4.32
CA GLY A 735 -36.99 -10.18 5.55
C GLY A 735 -37.70 -10.66 6.82
N ARG A 736 -38.30 -11.86 6.78
CA ARG A 736 -39.08 -12.44 7.90
C ARG A 736 -38.25 -13.39 8.79
N VAL A 737 -36.93 -13.38 8.65
CA VAL A 737 -35.98 -14.18 9.43
C VAL A 737 -35.08 -13.24 10.22
N THR A 738 -34.77 -13.61 11.46
CA THR A 738 -33.78 -12.93 12.30
C THR A 738 -32.75 -13.95 12.76
N ASP A 739 -31.50 -13.76 12.35
CA ASP A 739 -30.39 -14.52 12.90
C ASP A 739 -30.04 -13.96 14.30
N LEU A 740 -29.99 -14.82 15.32
CA LEU A 740 -29.67 -14.40 16.68
C LEU A 740 -28.15 -14.40 16.94
N GLY A 741 -27.32 -14.89 16.01
CA GLY A 741 -25.87 -14.98 16.16
C GLY A 741 -25.39 -16.02 17.18
N LEU A 742 -26.30 -16.81 17.75
CA LEU A 742 -25.98 -17.77 18.81
C LEU A 742 -25.50 -19.09 18.24
N SER A 743 -24.30 -19.52 18.64
CA SER A 743 -23.72 -20.77 18.16
C SER A 743 -24.57 -22.00 18.51
N ASP A 744 -24.80 -22.84 17.49
CA ASP A 744 -25.58 -24.07 17.58
C ASP A 744 -24.99 -25.11 18.56
N TRP A 745 -23.67 -25.32 18.54
CA TRP A 745 -23.00 -26.25 19.45
C TRP A 745 -22.95 -25.74 20.89
N GLU A 746 -22.79 -24.43 21.11
CA GLU A 746 -22.84 -23.84 22.46
C GLU A 746 -24.24 -24.00 23.06
N ASN A 747 -25.27 -23.76 22.24
CA ASN A 747 -26.65 -23.97 22.63
C ASN A 747 -26.94 -25.44 22.98
N LEU A 748 -26.42 -26.39 22.18
CA LEU A 748 -26.48 -27.82 22.53
C LEU A 748 -25.75 -28.12 23.85
N GLN A 749 -24.56 -27.55 24.06
CA GLN A 749 -23.81 -27.72 25.30
C GLN A 749 -24.58 -27.21 26.52
N GLU A 750 -25.16 -26.00 26.43
CA GLU A 750 -25.99 -25.42 27.48
C GLU A 750 -27.17 -26.33 27.80
N GLN A 751 -27.87 -26.79 26.78
CA GLN A 751 -29.00 -27.71 26.94
C GLN A 751 -28.59 -29.01 27.63
N LEU A 752 -27.52 -29.66 27.18
CA LEU A 752 -26.97 -30.87 27.82
C LEU A 752 -26.64 -30.62 29.30
N LYS A 753 -26.04 -29.47 29.62
CA LYS A 753 -25.70 -29.10 31.01
C LYS A 753 -26.91 -28.93 31.91
N THR A 754 -28.09 -28.59 31.35
CA THR A 754 -29.35 -28.55 32.12
C THR A 754 -29.86 -29.95 32.49
N LEU A 755 -29.58 -30.96 31.65
CA LEU A 755 -30.10 -32.31 31.81
C LEU A 755 -29.28 -33.16 32.79
N LYS A 756 -27.97 -32.89 32.94
CA LYS A 756 -26.98 -33.65 33.74
C LYS A 756 -26.73 -35.09 33.28
N THR A 757 -27.78 -35.80 32.90
CA THR A 757 -27.75 -37.16 32.39
C THR A 757 -28.71 -37.26 31.21
N VAL A 758 -28.30 -37.94 30.14
CA VAL A 758 -29.09 -38.10 28.91
C VAL A 758 -29.17 -39.57 28.51
N ASN A 759 -30.31 -39.97 27.94
CA ASN A 759 -30.56 -41.32 27.46
C ASN A 759 -30.98 -41.30 25.97
N ASN A 760 -30.97 -42.47 25.32
CA ASN A 760 -31.27 -42.60 23.91
C ASN A 760 -32.77 -42.92 23.66
N LYS A 761 -33.69 -42.15 24.26
CA LYS A 761 -35.14 -42.34 24.09
C LYS A 761 -35.79 -41.22 23.26
N THR A 762 -36.67 -41.62 22.34
CA THR A 762 -37.55 -40.73 21.58
C THR A 762 -38.89 -40.56 22.28
N GLU A 763 -39.63 -39.49 21.95
CA GLU A 763 -40.89 -39.11 22.60
C GLU A 763 -42.11 -39.23 21.68
N GLY A 764 -41.91 -39.59 20.41
CA GLY A 764 -43.01 -39.68 19.44
C GLY A 764 -43.49 -38.29 19.00
N ARG A 765 -42.54 -37.35 18.87
CA ARG A 765 -42.77 -36.02 18.30
C ARG A 765 -43.11 -36.09 16.81
N ILE A 766 -42.62 -37.11 16.10
CA ILE A 766 -42.90 -37.33 14.67
C ILE A 766 -43.43 -38.75 14.48
N VAL A 767 -44.67 -38.89 14.00
CA VAL A 767 -45.38 -40.17 13.90
C VAL A 767 -45.86 -40.44 12.49
N ASP A 768 -45.49 -41.60 11.94
CA ASP A 768 -46.02 -42.15 10.69
C ASP A 768 -47.28 -42.97 11.01
N LEU A 769 -48.46 -42.52 10.56
CA LEU A 769 -49.74 -43.17 10.87
C LEU A 769 -49.94 -44.53 10.17
N LYS A 770 -49.01 -44.95 9.32
CA LYS A 770 -49.06 -46.24 8.60
C LYS A 770 -48.10 -47.30 9.14
N LYS A 771 -47.34 -46.99 10.18
CA LYS A 771 -46.40 -47.91 10.82
C LYS A 771 -46.92 -48.47 12.14
#